data_AF-A0A972E400-F1
#
_entry.id   AF-A0A972E400-F1
#
_cell.length_a   1.000
_cell.length_b   1.000
_cell.length_c   1.000
_cell.angle_alpha   90.00
_cell.angle_beta   90.00
_cell.angle_gamma   90.00
#
_symmetry.space_group_name_H-M   'P 1'
#
loop_
_entity.id
_entity.type
_entity.pdbx_description
1 polymer ?
#
loop_
_entity_poly.entity_id
_entity_poly.type
_entity_poly.pdbx_seq_one_letter_code
_entity_poly.pdbx_strand_id
1 'polypeptide(L)'
;MTRLPRWTVGLAWLVWLVSQAGVAAANAQPISVVADIAYKSGDGLTAYEMERCKLDLYLPEGEKGFATLLWFHGGGITEGSKSDPMTVGIAKWFSGQGVAVALPNYRLSPAAAFPAYLDDAAASVAWLHRNVGAHGGDAKRIFVCGHSAGGYLTAMIGLDGRYLGRYGLSPDVVAGLIPVSGQMVTHSAVRAERRIGRTRQIVDEAAPLYHVRADAPPAVCICGSEDLPARAEENRLFVAAMKAAGHERIEYLEVEGRDHGTIVSRISEPDDVVARAILAFVKTGRSSRVYYVDDVHGDDGRDGRSRVAAWRSLEKVNQASLKPGDTVLFRRGGLWRGQLVPQSGAPGLPITYGAYGMGDKPSLLGSVAMDAAAEWSLVEDGIWSTTDSQGPLAVDVGNIIFDHGAAVGVKKWSRAELQRPWDYFYDSNGKRVLLRSDGNPASLHRSIELALRKHIIDQSGKRYVTYEDLDLRYGAAHGIGGSAVRHIIVRRCDLSYIGGGHQHTTADGRPVRYGNGIEFWSSAGDCLVEDCRLWEIYDAALTNQGSGTNVQENITYRRNVIWNCEYSFEYWNRDESSRTHNIRFEHNTCVDAGYGWGHAQRPDRNGRHLMFYDNTAGTSDFVVRYNIFCNATDSCLRLAGRDWTVALTMDANCWFQPEGLPLLLWGRTSVGVTEFAEHQRTREFSTHALVMEPEFVDAAARDYRLAPDSPAGRLQDNGIPVGALP
;
A
#
# COMPACT_ATOMS: atom_id res chain seq x y z
N MET A 1 26.47 -37.75 63.28
CA MET A 1 27.28 -36.53 63.19
C MET A 1 26.94 -35.83 61.88
N THR A 2 26.34 -34.64 62.04
CA THR A 2 26.13 -33.51 61.10
C THR A 2 25.50 -33.70 59.72
N ARG A 3 24.28 -33.15 59.61
CA ARG A 3 23.40 -32.91 58.44
C ARG A 3 23.71 -31.54 57.77
N LEU A 4 23.55 -31.47 56.44
CA LEU A 4 23.06 -30.38 55.54
C LEU A 4 23.63 -28.93 55.66
N PRO A 5 23.44 -28.01 54.67
CA PRO A 5 23.29 -28.14 53.21
C PRO A 5 24.21 -27.18 52.39
N ARG A 6 24.35 -27.42 51.07
CA ARG A 6 24.98 -26.50 50.10
C ARG A 6 23.98 -25.41 49.69
N TRP A 7 24.40 -24.15 49.85
CA TRP A 7 23.72 -22.96 49.34
C TRP A 7 24.04 -22.75 47.87
N THR A 8 23.00 -22.43 47.10
CA THR A 8 22.98 -21.95 45.73
C THR A 8 23.70 -20.60 45.59
N VAL A 9 24.69 -20.52 44.70
CA VAL A 9 25.30 -19.25 44.28
C VAL A 9 24.52 -18.71 43.09
N GLY A 10 23.93 -17.53 43.27
CA GLY A 10 23.14 -16.83 42.26
C GLY A 10 23.98 -16.37 41.08
N LEU A 11 23.49 -16.69 39.88
CA LEU A 11 23.98 -16.19 38.60
C LEU A 11 23.21 -14.91 38.27
N ALA A 12 23.86 -13.75 38.42
CA ALA A 12 23.33 -12.47 37.95
C ALA A 12 23.44 -12.41 36.42
N TRP A 13 22.35 -12.76 35.71
CA TRP A 13 22.19 -12.41 34.31
C TRP A 13 21.38 -11.12 34.22
N LEU A 14 22.07 -10.07 33.79
CA LEU A 14 21.47 -8.82 33.35
C LEU A 14 20.65 -9.14 32.09
N VAL A 15 19.34 -9.30 32.23
CA VAL A 15 18.42 -9.40 31.10
C VAL A 15 18.30 -8.00 30.50
N TRP A 16 19.02 -7.74 29.42
CA TRP A 16 18.68 -6.65 28.52
C TRP A 16 17.39 -7.05 27.79
N LEU A 17 16.27 -6.48 28.22
CA LEU A 17 15.00 -6.52 27.50
C LEU A 17 15.19 -5.80 26.16
N VAL A 18 15.50 -6.57 25.11
CA VAL A 18 15.35 -6.10 23.73
C VAL A 18 13.86 -5.95 23.47
N SER A 19 13.40 -4.71 23.36
CA SER A 19 12.05 -4.38 22.96
C SER A 19 11.80 -4.89 21.53
N GLN A 20 11.11 -6.02 21.44
CA GLN A 20 10.35 -6.35 20.23
C GLN A 20 9.17 -5.38 20.13
N ALA A 21 9.35 -4.32 19.35
CA ALA A 21 8.29 -3.50 18.80
C ALA A 21 8.47 -3.47 17.29
N GLY A 22 7.39 -3.82 16.58
CA GLY A 22 7.44 -4.32 15.21
C GLY A 22 7.70 -3.26 14.14
N VAL A 23 8.35 -3.72 13.08
CA VAL A 23 8.35 -3.05 11.77
C VAL A 23 7.05 -3.42 11.05
N ALA A 24 5.95 -2.79 11.46
CA ALA A 24 4.71 -2.55 10.70
C ALA A 24 3.64 -1.92 11.59
N ALA A 25 3.76 -0.61 11.83
CA ALA A 25 2.61 0.24 12.03
C ALA A 25 2.94 1.56 11.35
N ALA A 26 2.26 1.87 10.24
CA ALA A 26 2.16 3.24 9.79
C ALA A 26 1.71 4.09 10.99
N ASN A 27 2.55 5.04 11.42
CA ASN A 27 2.38 5.96 12.57
C ASN A 27 0.97 5.92 13.20
N ALA A 28 0.73 4.93 14.07
CA ALA A 28 -0.50 4.92 14.86
C ALA A 28 -0.39 6.07 15.85
N GLN A 29 -1.40 6.94 15.88
CA GLN A 29 -1.45 8.03 16.85
C GLN A 29 -1.39 7.45 18.26
N PRO A 30 -0.66 8.08 19.20
CA PRO A 30 -0.75 7.71 20.62
C PRO A 30 -2.21 7.78 21.09
N ILE A 31 -2.59 6.88 21.99
CA ILE A 31 -3.96 6.76 22.48
C ILE A 31 -4.01 6.83 24.01
N SER A 32 -5.05 7.46 24.53
CA SER A 32 -5.38 7.45 25.97
C SER A 32 -6.70 6.72 26.20
N VAL A 33 -6.86 6.12 27.39
CA VAL A 33 -8.06 5.36 27.75
C VAL A 33 -8.66 5.91 29.04
N VAL A 34 -9.96 6.19 29.03
CA VAL A 34 -10.76 6.54 30.21
C VAL A 34 -11.79 5.43 30.42
N ALA A 35 -11.62 4.64 31.47
CA ALA A 35 -12.39 3.43 31.69
C ALA A 35 -13.52 3.59 32.72
N ASP A 36 -14.49 2.67 32.65
CA ASP A 36 -15.57 2.43 33.60
C ASP A 36 -16.45 3.66 33.89
N ILE A 37 -16.70 4.46 32.86
CA ILE A 37 -17.56 5.63 32.94
C ILE A 37 -19.02 5.20 32.98
N ALA A 38 -19.71 5.49 34.07
CA ALA A 38 -21.15 5.24 34.18
C ALA A 38 -21.92 6.17 33.23
N TYR A 39 -22.73 5.59 32.33
CA TYR A 39 -23.57 6.37 31.41
C TYR A 39 -25.03 6.52 31.90
N LYS A 40 -25.39 5.86 33.00
CA LYS A 40 -26.61 6.08 33.78
C LYS A 40 -26.26 6.57 35.17
N SER A 41 -27.08 7.46 35.73
CA SER A 41 -26.90 8.05 37.06
C SER A 41 -28.25 8.23 37.77
N GLY A 42 -28.28 8.11 39.10
CA GLY A 42 -29.45 8.36 39.95
C GLY A 42 -29.65 7.29 41.04
N ASP A 43 -30.40 7.63 42.09
CA ASP A 43 -30.55 6.83 43.32
C ASP A 43 -31.41 5.55 43.15
N GLY A 44 -31.91 5.27 41.95
CA GLY A 44 -32.81 4.14 41.64
C GLY A 44 -32.20 3.02 40.78
N LEU A 45 -30.90 3.06 40.49
CA LEU A 45 -30.26 2.03 39.66
C LEU A 45 -30.13 0.70 40.42
N THR A 46 -30.52 -0.38 39.76
CA THR A 46 -30.26 -1.74 40.25
C THR A 46 -28.76 -2.04 40.29
N ALA A 47 -28.35 -3.02 41.10
CA ALA A 47 -26.96 -3.47 41.14
C ALA A 47 -26.45 -3.90 39.74
N TYR A 48 -27.31 -4.53 38.95
CA TYR A 48 -26.98 -4.95 37.59
C TYR A 48 -26.84 -3.78 36.61
N GLU A 49 -27.63 -2.71 36.78
CA GLU A 49 -27.43 -1.46 36.04
C GLU A 49 -26.11 -0.79 36.43
N MET A 50 -25.79 -0.70 37.71
CA MET A 50 -24.51 -0.13 38.17
C MET A 50 -23.29 -0.92 37.66
N GLU A 51 -23.41 -2.24 37.52
CA GLU A 51 -22.37 -3.10 36.96
C GLU A 51 -22.22 -2.92 35.44
N ARG A 52 -23.32 -3.03 34.68
CA ARG A 52 -23.30 -3.11 33.21
C ARG A 52 -23.40 -1.76 32.51
N CYS A 53 -24.01 -0.73 33.12
CA CYS A 53 -24.23 0.56 32.44
C CYS A 53 -22.98 1.47 32.48
N LYS A 54 -21.88 0.92 31.99
CA LYS A 54 -20.56 1.57 31.92
C LYS A 54 -19.98 1.51 30.51
N LEU A 55 -19.17 2.49 30.17
CA LEU A 55 -18.40 2.52 28.92
C LEU A 55 -16.94 2.90 29.15
N ASP A 56 -16.09 2.50 28.19
CA ASP A 56 -14.70 2.95 28.10
C ASP A 56 -14.55 3.88 26.88
N LEU A 57 -13.76 4.95 27.03
CA LEU A 57 -13.37 5.84 25.94
C LEU A 57 -11.91 5.60 25.58
N TYR A 58 -11.65 5.32 24.31
CA TYR A 58 -10.33 5.29 23.69
C TYR A 58 -10.20 6.56 22.83
N LEU A 59 -9.19 7.38 23.11
CA LEU A 59 -9.08 8.74 22.58
C LEU A 59 -7.76 8.91 21.82
N PRO A 60 -7.77 9.49 20.60
CA PRO A 60 -6.54 9.89 19.92
C PRO A 60 -5.90 11.07 20.65
N GLU A 61 -4.63 10.95 21.03
CA GLU A 61 -3.92 12.03 21.70
C GLU A 61 -3.55 13.18 20.74
N GLY A 62 -3.54 14.41 21.24
CA GLY A 62 -3.12 15.58 20.47
C GLY A 62 -4.11 16.11 19.43
N GLU A 63 -5.22 15.41 19.18
CA GLU A 63 -6.28 15.85 18.26
C GLU A 63 -7.52 16.40 18.98
N LYS A 64 -8.22 17.35 18.34
CA LYS A 64 -9.52 17.88 18.78
C LYS A 64 -10.49 17.92 17.60
N GLY A 65 -11.80 17.88 17.89
CA GLY A 65 -12.84 17.85 16.87
C GLY A 65 -12.90 16.53 16.10
N PHE A 66 -12.33 15.46 16.66
CA PHE A 66 -12.37 14.13 16.09
C PHE A 66 -13.80 13.57 16.10
N ALA A 67 -14.06 12.64 15.16
CA ALA A 67 -15.28 11.84 15.19
C ALA A 67 -15.19 10.77 16.29
N THR A 68 -16.34 10.31 16.79
CA THR A 68 -16.41 9.24 17.79
C THR A 68 -17.28 8.10 17.31
N LEU A 69 -16.71 6.90 17.32
CA LEU A 69 -17.39 5.64 17.00
C LEU A 69 -17.83 4.97 18.31
N LEU A 70 -19.13 4.94 18.58
CA LEU A 70 -19.68 4.12 19.65
C LEU A 70 -19.87 2.70 19.12
N TRP A 71 -19.20 1.72 19.73
CA TRP A 71 -19.19 0.33 19.28
C TRP A 71 -19.88 -0.60 20.28
N PHE A 72 -21.02 -1.17 19.89
CA PHE A 72 -21.68 -2.22 20.65
C PHE A 72 -21.09 -3.60 20.34
N HIS A 73 -20.64 -4.29 21.39
CA HIS A 73 -20.14 -5.66 21.29
C HIS A 73 -21.25 -6.66 20.87
N GLY A 74 -20.84 -7.79 20.27
CA GLY A 74 -21.72 -8.91 19.93
C GLY A 74 -22.07 -9.79 21.14
N GLY A 75 -22.48 -11.04 20.91
CA GLY A 75 -22.85 -11.98 21.98
C GLY A 75 -24.35 -12.24 22.14
N GLY A 76 -25.13 -12.06 21.08
CA GLY A 76 -26.54 -12.49 21.04
C GLY A 76 -27.46 -11.85 22.09
N ILE A 77 -27.09 -10.72 22.70
CA ILE A 77 -27.77 -10.08 23.84
C ILE A 77 -27.71 -10.93 25.13
N THR A 78 -27.08 -12.11 25.11
CA THR A 78 -26.98 -13.02 26.26
C THR A 78 -25.58 -13.07 26.88
N GLU A 79 -24.57 -12.62 26.14
CA GLU A 79 -23.16 -12.60 26.55
C GLU A 79 -22.41 -11.42 25.91
N GLY A 80 -21.10 -11.33 26.20
CA GLY A 80 -20.20 -10.31 25.65
C GLY A 80 -19.86 -9.18 26.63
N SER A 81 -18.80 -8.43 26.31
CA SER A 81 -18.28 -7.36 27.15
C SER A 81 -17.49 -6.31 26.36
N LYS A 82 -17.53 -5.06 26.82
CA LYS A 82 -16.62 -3.98 26.36
C LYS A 82 -15.14 -4.31 26.54
N SER A 83 -14.82 -5.23 27.44
CA SER A 83 -13.45 -5.66 27.75
C SER A 83 -12.99 -6.90 26.97
N ASP A 84 -13.81 -7.41 26.05
CA ASP A 84 -13.42 -8.52 25.18
C ASP A 84 -12.17 -8.13 24.34
N PRO A 85 -11.13 -8.99 24.26
CA PRO A 85 -9.87 -8.64 23.60
C PRO A 85 -10.02 -8.21 22.13
N MET A 86 -10.95 -8.82 21.39
CA MET A 86 -11.22 -8.44 20.00
C MET A 86 -11.88 -7.05 19.94
N THR A 87 -12.86 -6.79 20.82
CA THR A 87 -13.50 -5.47 20.93
C THR A 87 -12.50 -4.37 21.31
N VAL A 88 -11.58 -4.65 22.24
CA VAL A 88 -10.50 -3.73 22.63
C VAL A 88 -9.51 -3.51 21.47
N GLY A 89 -9.16 -4.55 20.72
CA GLY A 89 -8.31 -4.45 19.53
C GLY A 89 -8.87 -3.48 18.50
N ILE A 90 -10.17 -3.60 18.21
CA ILE A 90 -10.90 -2.70 17.30
C ILE A 90 -10.84 -1.25 17.80
N ALA A 91 -11.09 -1.02 19.09
CA ALA A 91 -11.05 0.32 19.66
C ALA A 91 -9.67 0.98 19.55
N LYS A 92 -8.61 0.22 19.85
CA LYS A 92 -7.22 0.69 19.71
C LYS A 92 -6.87 0.99 18.25
N TRP A 93 -7.29 0.13 17.33
CA TRP A 93 -7.02 0.32 15.90
C TRP A 93 -7.63 1.64 15.39
N PHE A 94 -8.94 1.86 15.58
CA PHE A 94 -9.60 3.10 15.13
C PHE A 94 -9.08 4.35 15.85
N SER A 95 -8.76 4.24 17.14
CA SER A 95 -8.15 5.34 17.91
C SER A 95 -6.77 5.71 17.40
N GLY A 96 -5.96 4.72 17.03
CA GLY A 96 -4.67 4.95 16.36
C GLY A 96 -4.81 5.61 14.97
N GLN A 97 -6.00 5.57 14.37
CA GLN A 97 -6.33 6.25 13.11
C GLN A 97 -6.96 7.65 13.32
N GLY A 98 -6.99 8.19 14.54
CA GLY A 98 -7.55 9.52 14.82
C GLY A 98 -9.07 9.55 15.04
N VAL A 99 -9.69 8.40 15.36
CA VAL A 99 -11.13 8.30 15.66
C VAL A 99 -11.30 7.80 17.09
N ALA A 100 -11.93 8.58 17.97
CA ALA A 100 -12.23 8.08 19.31
C ALA A 100 -13.23 6.92 19.27
N VAL A 101 -13.08 5.95 20.17
CA VAL A 101 -14.00 4.82 20.28
C VAL A 101 -14.60 4.74 21.67
N ALA A 102 -15.93 4.68 21.75
CA ALA A 102 -16.67 4.43 22.98
C ALA A 102 -17.16 2.99 23.01
N LEU A 103 -16.75 2.21 24.02
CA LEU A 103 -17.14 0.81 24.21
C LEU A 103 -18.11 0.66 25.38
N PRO A 104 -19.44 0.73 25.18
CA PRO A 104 -20.41 0.46 26.23
C PRO A 104 -20.62 -1.04 26.46
N ASN A 105 -20.76 -1.41 27.73
CA ASN A 105 -21.55 -2.57 28.11
C ASN A 105 -23.05 -2.21 28.09
N TYR A 106 -23.91 -3.22 27.97
CA TYR A 106 -25.36 -3.12 28.14
C TYR A 106 -25.86 -4.36 28.91
N ARG A 107 -27.02 -4.28 29.57
CA ARG A 107 -27.56 -5.44 30.31
C ARG A 107 -27.90 -6.60 29.37
N LEU A 108 -27.77 -7.83 29.86
CA LEU A 108 -27.92 -9.05 29.07
C LEU A 108 -29.15 -9.85 29.50
N SER A 109 -29.74 -10.56 28.54
CA SER A 109 -30.82 -11.53 28.76
C SER A 109 -30.25 -12.83 29.34
N PRO A 110 -30.93 -13.49 30.30
CA PRO A 110 -32.29 -13.24 30.79
C PRO A 110 -32.38 -12.28 32.00
N ALA A 111 -31.26 -11.78 32.53
CA ALA A 111 -31.27 -10.86 33.68
C ALA A 111 -31.95 -9.51 33.36
N ALA A 112 -31.96 -9.12 32.09
CA ALA A 112 -32.76 -8.04 31.54
C ALA A 112 -33.47 -8.49 30.26
N ALA A 113 -34.76 -8.21 30.13
CA ALA A 113 -35.58 -8.57 28.96
C ALA A 113 -35.83 -7.37 28.05
N PHE A 114 -36.32 -7.61 26.84
CA PHE A 114 -36.76 -6.56 25.92
C PHE A 114 -37.74 -5.59 26.62
N PRO A 115 -37.55 -4.24 26.52
CA PRO A 115 -36.55 -3.53 25.73
C PRO A 115 -35.36 -2.98 26.55
N ALA A 116 -35.00 -3.55 27.71
CA ALA A 116 -34.03 -2.97 28.64
C ALA A 116 -32.64 -2.71 28.03
N TYR A 117 -32.12 -3.64 27.22
CA TYR A 117 -30.83 -3.46 26.53
C TYR A 117 -30.86 -2.39 25.43
N LEU A 118 -32.04 -2.10 24.84
CA LEU A 118 -32.20 -0.97 23.92
C LEU A 118 -32.24 0.37 24.67
N ASP A 119 -32.87 0.40 25.85
CA ASP A 119 -32.83 1.58 26.74
C ASP A 119 -31.38 1.86 27.21
N ASP A 120 -30.60 0.83 27.53
CA ASP A 120 -29.18 0.95 27.86
C ASP A 120 -28.34 1.47 26.67
N ALA A 121 -28.56 0.92 25.48
CA ALA A 121 -27.91 1.39 24.26
C ALA A 121 -28.21 2.88 24.00
N ALA A 122 -29.49 3.29 24.11
CA ALA A 122 -29.90 4.69 23.96
C ALA A 122 -29.26 5.61 25.02
N ALA A 123 -29.20 5.16 26.28
CA ALA A 123 -28.56 5.89 27.36
C ALA A 123 -27.08 6.15 27.07
N SER A 124 -26.37 5.16 26.55
CA SER A 124 -24.94 5.30 26.21
C SER A 124 -24.70 6.31 25.09
N VAL A 125 -25.55 6.33 24.06
CA VAL A 125 -25.50 7.34 22.97
C VAL A 125 -25.82 8.72 23.53
N ALA A 126 -26.84 8.84 24.37
CA ALA A 126 -27.22 10.11 24.98
C ALA A 126 -26.14 10.67 25.91
N TRP A 127 -25.47 9.80 26.67
CA TRP A 127 -24.32 10.19 27.47
C TRP A 127 -23.19 10.68 26.58
N LEU A 128 -22.84 9.95 25.52
CA LEU A 128 -21.76 10.33 24.64
C LEU A 128 -22.01 11.70 23.98
N HIS A 129 -23.21 11.93 23.45
CA HIS A 129 -23.60 13.21 22.86
C HIS A 129 -23.42 14.40 23.81
N ARG A 130 -23.68 14.21 25.10
CA ARG A 130 -23.57 15.27 26.11
C ARG A 130 -22.15 15.49 26.62
N ASN A 131 -21.29 14.46 26.57
CA ASN A 131 -20.00 14.48 27.28
C ASN A 131 -18.78 14.44 26.37
N VAL A 132 -18.89 13.98 25.11
CA VAL A 132 -17.72 13.77 24.24
C VAL A 132 -16.92 15.05 23.98
N GLY A 133 -17.57 16.22 24.00
CA GLY A 133 -16.91 17.52 23.87
C GLY A 133 -15.91 17.81 24.99
N ALA A 134 -16.19 17.36 26.22
CA ALA A 134 -15.25 17.48 27.34
C ALA A 134 -14.00 16.61 27.17
N HIS A 135 -14.07 15.60 26.30
CA HIS A 135 -12.97 14.72 25.94
C HIS A 135 -12.30 15.11 24.62
N GLY A 136 -12.67 16.25 24.02
CA GLY A 136 -12.07 16.78 22.79
C GLY A 136 -12.76 16.36 21.48
N GLY A 137 -13.80 15.52 21.53
CA GLY A 137 -14.52 15.08 20.33
C GLY A 137 -15.63 16.05 19.89
N ASP A 138 -16.08 15.90 18.65
CA ASP A 138 -17.20 16.67 18.11
C ASP A 138 -18.53 15.91 18.30
N ALA A 139 -19.44 16.48 19.10
CA ALA A 139 -20.76 15.89 19.37
C ALA A 139 -21.64 15.75 18.10
N LYS A 140 -21.33 16.48 17.01
CA LYS A 140 -22.01 16.34 15.71
C LYS A 140 -21.45 15.20 14.86
N ARG A 141 -20.38 14.54 15.30
CA ARG A 141 -19.67 13.48 14.57
C ARG A 141 -19.66 12.17 15.36
N ILE A 142 -20.80 11.82 15.93
CA ILE A 142 -21.01 10.54 16.63
C ILE A 142 -21.58 9.53 15.66
N PHE A 143 -20.87 8.41 15.49
CA PHE A 143 -21.30 7.27 14.69
C PHE A 143 -21.62 6.10 15.62
N VAL A 144 -22.68 5.37 15.32
CA VAL A 144 -23.07 4.18 16.10
C VAL A 144 -22.81 2.94 15.25
N CYS A 145 -22.07 2.00 15.81
CA CYS A 145 -21.61 0.80 15.15
C CYS A 145 -21.75 -0.39 16.10
N GLY A 146 -21.80 -1.60 15.55
CA GLY A 146 -21.74 -2.81 16.37
C GLY A 146 -21.87 -4.07 15.54
N HIS A 147 -21.43 -5.17 16.14
CA HIS A 147 -21.42 -6.49 15.50
C HIS A 147 -22.54 -7.39 16.02
N SER A 148 -23.21 -8.11 15.13
CA SER A 148 -24.20 -9.13 15.49
C SER A 148 -25.34 -8.56 16.34
N ALA A 149 -25.41 -8.89 17.64
CA ALA A 149 -26.32 -8.25 18.60
C ALA A 149 -26.11 -6.73 18.68
N GLY A 150 -24.87 -6.27 18.68
CA GLY A 150 -24.53 -4.84 18.63
C GLY A 150 -24.95 -4.18 17.31
N GLY A 151 -24.95 -4.93 16.21
CA GLY A 151 -25.49 -4.46 14.92
C GLY A 151 -27.01 -4.28 14.97
N TYR A 152 -27.71 -5.18 15.66
CA TYR A 152 -29.14 -5.02 15.97
C TYR A 152 -29.41 -3.78 16.84
N LEU A 153 -28.65 -3.58 17.93
CA LEU A 153 -28.77 -2.39 18.78
C LEU A 153 -28.53 -1.11 17.97
N THR A 154 -27.48 -1.09 17.15
CA THR A 154 -27.15 0.03 16.25
C THR A 154 -28.33 0.41 15.37
N ALA A 155 -28.92 -0.57 14.67
CA ALA A 155 -30.04 -0.32 13.77
C ALA A 155 -31.30 0.15 14.53
N MET A 156 -31.64 -0.48 15.65
CA MET A 156 -32.81 -0.10 16.46
C MET A 156 -32.72 1.32 17.01
N ILE A 157 -31.55 1.74 17.53
CA ILE A 157 -31.34 3.08 18.07
C ILE A 157 -31.49 4.16 17.00
N GLY A 158 -31.05 3.88 15.77
CA GLY A 158 -31.15 4.81 14.67
C GLY A 158 -32.54 4.91 14.03
N LEU A 159 -33.33 3.83 14.07
CA LEU A 159 -34.62 3.76 13.36
C LEU A 159 -35.82 4.07 14.27
N ASP A 160 -35.82 3.56 15.50
CA ASP A 160 -36.90 3.79 16.46
C ASP A 160 -36.56 4.95 17.39
N GLY A 161 -36.97 6.15 16.98
CA GLY A 161 -36.70 7.39 17.72
C GLY A 161 -37.24 7.43 19.15
N ARG A 162 -38.15 6.52 19.55
CA ARG A 162 -38.67 6.47 20.92
C ARG A 162 -37.59 6.22 21.95
N TYR A 163 -36.55 5.44 21.62
CA TYR A 163 -35.48 5.10 22.56
C TYR A 163 -34.62 6.31 22.93
N LEU A 164 -34.13 7.07 21.93
CA LEU A 164 -33.42 8.32 22.19
C LEU A 164 -34.33 9.43 22.73
N GLY A 165 -35.62 9.42 22.35
CA GLY A 165 -36.63 10.35 22.84
C GLY A 165 -36.81 10.33 24.35
N ARG A 166 -36.62 9.16 25.00
CA ARG A 166 -36.62 9.03 26.49
C ARG A 166 -35.53 9.87 27.16
N TYR A 167 -34.49 10.22 26.41
CA TYR A 167 -33.38 11.06 26.86
C TYR A 167 -33.44 12.47 26.23
N GLY A 168 -34.57 12.86 25.63
CA GLY A 168 -34.76 14.18 25.03
C GLY A 168 -33.92 14.41 23.76
N LEU A 169 -33.52 13.34 23.06
CA LEU A 169 -32.77 13.40 21.81
C LEU A 169 -33.58 12.78 20.67
N SER A 170 -33.30 13.18 19.43
CA SER A 170 -33.75 12.46 18.23
C SER A 170 -32.60 11.64 17.64
N PRO A 171 -32.87 10.66 16.75
CA PRO A 171 -31.81 9.96 16.01
C PRO A 171 -30.87 10.87 15.20
N ASP A 172 -31.25 12.11 14.91
CA ASP A 172 -30.44 13.07 14.13
C ASP A 172 -29.14 13.49 14.84
N VAL A 173 -29.01 13.19 16.14
CA VAL A 173 -27.75 13.40 16.88
C VAL A 173 -26.65 12.41 16.44
N VAL A 174 -27.01 11.35 15.73
CA VAL A 174 -26.09 10.36 15.18
C VAL A 174 -25.75 10.74 13.73
N ALA A 175 -24.47 10.94 13.45
CA ALA A 175 -23.95 11.27 12.13
C ALA A 175 -24.04 10.09 11.14
N GLY A 176 -24.04 8.86 11.64
CA GLY A 176 -24.30 7.68 10.83
C GLY A 176 -24.36 6.36 11.59
N LEU A 177 -24.99 5.37 10.96
CA LEU A 177 -25.23 4.03 11.51
C LEU A 177 -24.39 2.98 10.75
N ILE A 178 -23.78 2.06 11.47
CA ILE A 178 -22.90 1.04 10.91
C ILE A 178 -23.22 -0.34 11.52
N PRO A 179 -24.37 -0.93 11.19
CA PRO A 179 -24.66 -2.29 11.66
C PRO A 179 -23.78 -3.29 10.88
N VAL A 180 -22.94 -4.04 11.61
CA VAL A 180 -22.10 -5.10 11.07
C VAL A 180 -22.75 -6.45 11.40
N SER A 181 -23.18 -7.19 10.39
CA SER A 181 -23.86 -8.49 10.52
C SER A 181 -25.03 -8.47 11.50
N GLY A 182 -25.77 -7.36 11.56
CA GLY A 182 -26.90 -7.15 12.47
C GLY A 182 -28.09 -8.06 12.15
N GLN A 183 -28.88 -8.42 13.17
CA GLN A 183 -30.14 -9.17 12.94
C GLN A 183 -31.23 -8.17 12.59
N MET A 184 -31.78 -8.24 11.38
CA MET A 184 -32.71 -7.22 10.89
C MET A 184 -34.19 -7.59 11.12
N VAL A 185 -34.45 -8.85 11.45
CA VAL A 185 -35.74 -9.36 11.94
C VAL A 185 -35.80 -9.32 13.47
N THR A 186 -36.92 -9.74 14.08
CA THR A 186 -37.05 -9.80 15.55
C THR A 186 -35.93 -10.64 16.15
N HIS A 187 -35.13 -10.02 17.01
CA HIS A 187 -33.88 -10.61 17.50
C HIS A 187 -34.14 -11.97 18.19
N SER A 188 -33.20 -12.90 18.04
CA SER A 188 -33.34 -14.26 18.58
C SER A 188 -33.57 -14.30 20.10
N ALA A 189 -32.90 -13.44 20.87
CA ALA A 189 -33.13 -13.25 22.31
C ALA A 189 -34.57 -12.82 22.63
N VAL A 190 -35.11 -11.83 21.89
CA VAL A 190 -36.51 -11.38 22.06
C VAL A 190 -37.49 -12.52 21.76
N ARG A 191 -37.23 -13.30 20.71
CA ARG A 191 -38.04 -14.48 20.39
C ARG A 191 -37.99 -15.50 21.52
N ALA A 192 -36.81 -15.78 22.07
CA ALA A 192 -36.67 -16.70 23.20
C ALA A 192 -37.43 -16.20 24.44
N GLU A 193 -37.32 -14.91 24.78
CA GLU A 193 -38.08 -14.26 25.86
C GLU A 193 -39.60 -14.42 25.65
N ARG A 194 -40.07 -14.34 24.39
CA ARG A 194 -41.48 -14.55 23.99
C ARG A 194 -41.85 -16.02 23.80
N ARG A 195 -40.95 -16.97 24.06
CA ARG A 195 -41.12 -18.42 23.83
C ARG A 195 -41.45 -18.78 22.37
N ILE A 196 -40.87 -18.04 21.44
CA ILE A 196 -40.99 -18.24 20.00
C ILE A 196 -39.76 -18.99 19.48
N GLY A 197 -39.98 -20.04 18.69
CA GLY A 197 -38.90 -20.87 18.14
C GLY A 197 -37.96 -20.11 17.19
N ARG A 198 -36.67 -20.49 17.19
CA ARG A 198 -35.59 -19.82 16.44
C ARG A 198 -35.79 -19.78 14.92
N THR A 199 -36.51 -20.74 14.35
CA THR A 199 -36.74 -20.84 12.89
C THR A 199 -37.92 -19.98 12.42
N ARG A 200 -38.78 -19.53 13.33
CA ARG A 200 -39.90 -18.66 12.98
C ARG A 200 -39.40 -17.23 12.81
N GLN A 201 -39.41 -16.75 11.57
CA GLN A 201 -39.06 -15.36 11.27
C GLN A 201 -40.25 -14.46 11.58
N ILE A 202 -39.98 -13.36 12.29
CA ILE A 202 -40.97 -12.37 12.72
C ILE A 202 -40.38 -10.99 12.46
N VAL A 203 -41.23 -10.07 11.99
CA VAL A 203 -40.91 -8.65 11.84
C VAL A 203 -42.00 -7.91 12.62
N ASP A 204 -41.65 -7.48 13.82
CA ASP A 204 -42.53 -6.74 14.74
C ASP A 204 -41.76 -5.55 15.36
N GLU A 205 -42.31 -4.88 16.37
CA GLU A 205 -41.71 -3.70 16.99
C GLU A 205 -40.30 -3.92 17.56
N ALA A 206 -39.86 -5.16 17.72
CA ALA A 206 -38.53 -5.55 18.15
C ALA A 206 -37.60 -5.93 16.98
N ALA A 207 -37.91 -5.52 15.75
CA ALA A 207 -37.12 -5.77 14.55
C ALA A 207 -36.74 -4.45 13.84
N PRO A 208 -35.48 -4.23 13.44
CA PRO A 208 -35.10 -3.06 12.64
C PRO A 208 -35.91 -2.90 11.37
N LEU A 209 -36.22 -4.01 10.68
CA LEU A 209 -36.99 -4.02 9.44
C LEU A 209 -38.43 -3.50 9.60
N TYR A 210 -38.98 -3.52 10.82
CA TYR A 210 -40.29 -2.94 11.12
C TYR A 210 -40.28 -1.40 11.13
N HIS A 211 -39.11 -0.79 11.34
CA HIS A 211 -38.94 0.65 11.55
C HIS A 211 -38.30 1.38 10.35
N VAL A 212 -38.36 0.78 9.15
CA VAL A 212 -37.79 1.40 7.93
C VAL A 212 -38.44 2.76 7.63
N ARG A 213 -37.61 3.76 7.31
CA ARG A 213 -38.06 5.15 7.10
C ARG A 213 -37.06 5.95 6.26
N ALA A 214 -37.56 6.91 5.49
CA ALA A 214 -36.77 7.74 4.58
C ALA A 214 -35.76 8.65 5.32
N ASP A 215 -36.17 9.20 6.45
CA ASP A 215 -35.48 10.24 7.21
C ASP A 215 -34.55 9.70 8.31
N ALA A 216 -34.21 8.40 8.27
CA ALA A 216 -33.18 7.84 9.13
C ALA A 216 -31.81 8.53 8.93
N PRO A 217 -30.89 8.45 9.91
CA PRO A 217 -29.50 8.82 9.72
C PRO A 217 -28.85 8.05 8.55
N PRO A 218 -27.81 8.62 7.89
CA PRO A 218 -27.03 7.88 6.90
C PRO A 218 -26.52 6.55 7.43
N ALA A 219 -26.45 5.51 6.60
CA ALA A 219 -26.09 4.17 7.06
C ALA A 219 -25.17 3.41 6.11
N VAL A 220 -24.27 2.61 6.67
CA VAL A 220 -23.47 1.61 5.94
C VAL A 220 -23.71 0.25 6.58
N CYS A 221 -24.51 -0.60 5.92
CA CYS A 221 -24.74 -1.97 6.36
C CYS A 221 -23.62 -2.87 5.84
N ILE A 222 -22.96 -3.59 6.75
CA ILE A 222 -21.84 -4.47 6.40
C ILE A 222 -22.20 -5.90 6.77
N CYS A 223 -21.97 -6.88 5.88
CA CYS A 223 -22.22 -8.30 6.17
C CYS A 223 -21.21 -9.18 5.43
N GLY A 224 -20.86 -10.34 5.99
CA GLY A 224 -20.11 -11.36 5.25
C GLY A 224 -21.00 -12.10 4.25
N SER A 225 -20.44 -12.55 3.12
CA SER A 225 -21.19 -13.39 2.16
C SER A 225 -21.44 -14.80 2.67
N GLU A 226 -20.60 -15.30 3.58
CA GLU A 226 -20.66 -16.63 4.21
C GLU A 226 -21.05 -16.54 5.70
N ASP A 227 -21.84 -15.51 6.05
CA ASP A 227 -22.32 -15.29 7.42
C ASP A 227 -23.30 -16.40 7.88
N LEU A 228 -23.81 -16.32 9.11
CA LEU A 228 -24.83 -17.24 9.64
C LEU A 228 -25.99 -17.41 8.63
N PRO A 229 -26.61 -18.59 8.56
CA PRO A 229 -27.74 -18.82 7.67
C PRO A 229 -28.81 -17.72 7.78
N ALA A 230 -29.23 -17.20 6.62
CA ALA A 230 -30.16 -16.09 6.44
C ALA A 230 -29.64 -14.68 6.81
N ARG A 231 -28.44 -14.52 7.40
CA ARG A 231 -27.97 -13.21 7.88
C ARG A 231 -27.70 -12.22 6.75
N ALA A 232 -27.04 -12.67 5.68
CA ALA A 232 -26.78 -11.85 4.51
C ALA A 232 -28.11 -11.49 3.81
N GLU A 233 -29.03 -12.46 3.66
CA GLU A 233 -30.35 -12.24 3.09
C GLU A 233 -31.18 -11.22 3.88
N GLU A 234 -31.16 -11.31 5.22
CA GLU A 234 -31.82 -10.34 6.12
C GLU A 234 -31.27 -8.92 5.92
N ASN A 235 -29.94 -8.78 5.80
CA ASN A 235 -29.30 -7.47 5.59
C ASN A 235 -29.59 -6.90 4.19
N ARG A 236 -29.55 -7.75 3.14
CA ARG A 236 -29.95 -7.36 1.78
C ARG A 236 -31.41 -6.90 1.75
N LEU A 237 -32.31 -7.64 2.40
CA LEU A 237 -33.73 -7.28 2.50
C LEU A 237 -33.91 -5.94 3.22
N PHE A 238 -33.20 -5.72 4.33
CA PHE A 238 -33.24 -4.46 5.07
C PHE A 238 -32.80 -3.27 4.22
N VAL A 239 -31.67 -3.38 3.52
CA VAL A 239 -31.19 -2.31 2.63
C VAL A 239 -32.18 -2.03 1.51
N ALA A 240 -32.72 -3.09 0.89
CA ALA A 240 -33.73 -2.95 -0.16
C ALA A 240 -35.00 -2.26 0.36
N ALA A 241 -35.46 -2.62 1.56
CA ALA A 241 -36.63 -2.01 2.20
C ALA A 241 -36.40 -0.53 2.54
N MET A 242 -35.22 -0.17 3.08
CA MET A 242 -34.84 1.23 3.33
C MET A 242 -34.84 2.07 2.05
N LYS A 243 -34.25 1.55 0.97
CA LYS A 243 -34.27 2.22 -0.35
C LYS A 243 -35.68 2.35 -0.92
N ALA A 244 -36.50 1.29 -0.81
CA ALA A 244 -37.90 1.33 -1.23
C ALA A 244 -38.73 2.34 -0.42
N ALA A 245 -38.39 2.55 0.85
CA ALA A 245 -38.98 3.59 1.70
C ALA A 245 -38.46 5.01 1.39
N GLY A 246 -37.56 5.19 0.42
CA GLY A 246 -37.02 6.48 0.00
C GLY A 246 -35.77 6.94 0.75
N HIS A 247 -35.13 6.06 1.53
CA HIS A 247 -33.87 6.41 2.19
C HIS A 247 -32.68 6.21 1.23
N GLU A 248 -32.20 7.30 0.64
CA GLU A 248 -31.12 7.27 -0.36
C GLU A 248 -29.70 7.22 0.24
N ARG A 249 -29.56 7.49 1.54
CA ARG A 249 -28.27 7.59 2.24
C ARG A 249 -27.84 6.29 2.92
N ILE A 250 -28.26 5.14 2.38
CA ILE A 250 -27.85 3.79 2.83
C ILE A 250 -27.02 3.07 1.77
N GLU A 251 -25.90 2.53 2.22
CA GLU A 251 -25.02 1.67 1.43
C GLU A 251 -24.97 0.26 2.01
N TYR A 252 -24.67 -0.72 1.14
CA TYR A 252 -24.49 -2.12 1.52
C TYR A 252 -23.14 -2.61 1.05
N LEU A 253 -22.31 -3.04 2.00
CA LEU A 253 -21.03 -3.69 1.75
C LEU A 253 -21.14 -5.16 2.15
N GLU A 254 -21.25 -6.02 1.15
CA GLU A 254 -21.10 -7.45 1.34
C GLU A 254 -19.64 -7.84 1.12
N VAL A 255 -19.03 -8.47 2.11
CA VAL A 255 -17.62 -8.85 2.08
C VAL A 255 -17.52 -10.33 1.72
N GLU A 256 -17.03 -10.58 0.50
CA GLU A 256 -16.87 -11.92 -0.05
C GLU A 256 -15.94 -12.79 0.82
N GLY A 257 -16.33 -14.04 1.04
CA GLY A 257 -15.54 -15.03 1.80
C GLY A 257 -15.38 -14.72 3.30
N ARG A 258 -16.17 -13.80 3.86
CA ARG A 258 -16.23 -13.55 5.30
C ARG A 258 -17.44 -14.23 5.93
N ASP A 259 -17.20 -14.84 7.07
CA ASP A 259 -18.19 -15.43 7.96
C ASP A 259 -18.53 -14.49 9.14
N HIS A 260 -19.42 -14.94 10.02
CA HIS A 260 -19.90 -14.15 11.16
C HIS A 260 -18.81 -13.70 12.14
N GLY A 261 -17.73 -14.48 12.29
CA GLY A 261 -16.59 -14.16 13.14
C GLY A 261 -15.51 -13.40 12.38
N THR A 262 -15.15 -13.85 11.17
CA THR A 262 -14.08 -13.24 10.38
C THR A 262 -14.43 -11.84 9.86
N ILE A 263 -15.72 -11.47 9.81
CA ILE A 263 -16.13 -10.09 9.51
C ILE A 263 -15.63 -9.07 10.55
N VAL A 264 -15.39 -9.51 11.79
CA VAL A 264 -14.98 -8.63 12.91
C VAL A 264 -13.58 -8.93 13.41
N SER A 265 -13.16 -10.20 13.44
CA SER A 265 -11.84 -10.58 13.99
C SER A 265 -10.66 -10.04 13.18
N ARG A 266 -10.87 -9.75 11.89
CA ARG A 266 -9.82 -9.21 11.01
C ARG A 266 -9.84 -7.68 10.87
N ILE A 267 -10.78 -6.96 11.50
CA ILE A 267 -10.86 -5.49 11.39
C ILE A 267 -9.55 -4.81 11.80
N SER A 268 -8.81 -5.40 12.75
CA SER A 268 -7.54 -4.85 13.21
C SER A 268 -6.35 -5.23 12.31
N GLU A 269 -6.56 -6.04 11.27
CA GLU A 269 -5.53 -6.37 10.28
C GLU A 269 -5.25 -5.17 9.36
N PRO A 270 -4.00 -5.02 8.88
CA PRO A 270 -3.68 -4.02 7.87
C PRO A 270 -4.57 -4.13 6.63
N ASP A 271 -5.03 -3.00 6.10
CA ASP A 271 -5.84 -2.87 4.87
C ASP A 271 -7.22 -3.57 4.85
N ASP A 272 -7.70 -4.08 6.00
CA ASP A 272 -9.00 -4.77 6.07
C ASP A 272 -10.14 -3.93 5.48
N VAL A 273 -10.97 -4.58 4.67
CA VAL A 273 -12.01 -3.92 3.87
C VAL A 273 -13.11 -3.34 4.76
N VAL A 274 -13.46 -4.03 5.86
CA VAL A 274 -14.45 -3.55 6.82
C VAL A 274 -13.91 -2.34 7.56
N ALA A 275 -12.67 -2.44 8.07
CA ALA A 275 -12.03 -1.35 8.79
C ALA A 275 -11.95 -0.06 7.95
N ARG A 276 -11.53 -0.19 6.68
CA ARG A 276 -11.49 0.94 5.74
C ARG A 276 -12.86 1.53 5.43
N ALA A 277 -13.88 0.70 5.26
CA ALA A 277 -15.24 1.18 5.01
C ALA A 277 -15.78 1.99 6.20
N ILE A 278 -15.60 1.47 7.42
CA ILE A 278 -15.99 2.17 8.66
C ILE A 278 -15.21 3.48 8.80
N LEU A 279 -13.88 3.44 8.63
CA LEU A 279 -13.04 4.62 8.76
C LEU A 279 -13.39 5.69 7.72
N ALA A 280 -13.67 5.29 6.47
CA ALA A 280 -14.07 6.18 5.40
C ALA A 280 -15.38 6.88 5.73
N PHE A 281 -16.37 6.12 6.18
CA PHE A 281 -17.68 6.66 6.54
C PHE A 281 -17.60 7.61 7.73
N VAL A 282 -16.84 7.25 8.78
CA VAL A 282 -16.64 8.08 9.97
C VAL A 282 -15.88 9.37 9.65
N LYS A 283 -14.84 9.30 8.82
CA LYS A 283 -14.01 10.48 8.50
C LYS A 283 -14.66 11.40 7.47
N THR A 284 -15.41 10.86 6.51
CA THR A 284 -15.86 11.61 5.32
C THR A 284 -17.37 11.71 5.15
N GLY A 285 -18.17 10.99 5.96
CA GLY A 285 -19.63 10.95 5.83
C GLY A 285 -20.14 10.14 4.63
N ARG A 286 -19.27 9.42 3.93
CA ARG A 286 -19.58 8.52 2.80
C ARG A 286 -18.67 7.29 2.86
N SER A 287 -19.06 6.15 2.28
CA SER A 287 -18.12 5.04 2.15
C SER A 287 -17.10 5.28 1.03
N SER A 288 -15.98 4.59 1.13
CA SER A 288 -15.04 4.43 0.03
C SER A 288 -15.74 3.77 -1.16
N ARG A 289 -15.35 4.17 -2.37
CA ARG A 289 -15.87 3.58 -3.61
C ARG A 289 -14.79 2.75 -4.28
N VAL A 290 -15.22 1.68 -4.94
CA VAL A 290 -14.39 0.89 -5.85
C VAL A 290 -14.82 1.21 -7.27
N TYR A 291 -13.87 1.59 -8.11
CA TYR A 291 -14.05 1.81 -9.53
C TYR A 291 -13.31 0.72 -10.32
N TYR A 292 -13.92 0.26 -11.41
CA TYR A 292 -13.36 -0.78 -12.27
C TYR A 292 -12.97 -0.17 -13.63
N VAL A 293 -11.85 -0.64 -14.18
CA VAL A 293 -11.32 -0.22 -15.48
C VAL A 293 -11.04 -1.44 -16.34
N ASP A 294 -11.61 -1.47 -17.54
CA ASP A 294 -11.53 -2.58 -18.51
C ASP A 294 -11.27 -2.01 -19.91
N ASP A 295 -10.10 -2.28 -20.46
CA ASP A 295 -9.64 -1.81 -21.78
C ASP A 295 -10.50 -2.33 -22.95
N VAL A 296 -11.12 -3.50 -22.79
CA VAL A 296 -11.92 -4.16 -23.85
C VAL A 296 -13.39 -3.82 -23.72
N HIS A 297 -13.97 -4.05 -22.53
CA HIS A 297 -15.42 -3.98 -22.31
C HIS A 297 -15.90 -2.71 -21.60
N GLY A 298 -14.95 -1.87 -21.13
CA GLY A 298 -15.27 -0.63 -20.43
C GLY A 298 -15.86 0.45 -21.32
N ASP A 299 -16.42 1.47 -20.69
CA ASP A 299 -17.02 2.64 -21.35
C ASP A 299 -16.92 3.85 -20.42
N ASP A 300 -16.24 4.91 -20.87
CA ASP A 300 -15.95 6.11 -20.08
C ASP A 300 -17.20 6.97 -19.80
N GLY A 301 -18.33 6.67 -20.45
CA GLY A 301 -19.64 7.24 -20.13
C GLY A 301 -20.31 6.62 -18.89
N ARG A 302 -19.80 5.49 -18.37
CA ARG A 302 -20.37 4.78 -17.21
C ARG A 302 -19.84 5.31 -15.89
N ASP A 303 -20.48 4.88 -14.80
CA ASP A 303 -20.12 5.33 -13.45
C ASP A 303 -18.86 4.64 -12.88
N GLY A 304 -18.41 3.53 -13.48
CA GLY A 304 -17.25 2.76 -13.04
C GLY A 304 -17.51 1.87 -11.83
N ARG A 305 -18.70 1.86 -11.24
CA ARG A 305 -18.93 1.34 -9.87
C ARG A 305 -19.18 -0.17 -9.79
N SER A 306 -19.15 -0.85 -10.93
CA SER A 306 -19.22 -2.31 -11.03
C SER A 306 -18.42 -2.80 -12.22
N ARG A 307 -18.08 -4.10 -12.26
CA ARG A 307 -17.34 -4.70 -13.38
C ARG A 307 -18.05 -4.54 -14.72
N VAL A 308 -19.38 -4.63 -14.75
CA VAL A 308 -20.19 -4.43 -15.98
C VAL A 308 -20.33 -2.95 -16.35
N ALA A 309 -20.08 -2.04 -15.42
CA ALA A 309 -20.11 -0.60 -15.63
C ALA A 309 -18.70 0.04 -15.62
N ALA A 310 -17.65 -0.74 -15.87
CA ALA A 310 -16.27 -0.29 -15.81
C ALA A 310 -15.97 0.87 -16.78
N TRP A 311 -15.04 1.73 -16.40
CA TRP A 311 -14.41 2.70 -17.31
C TRP A 311 -13.48 1.99 -18.29
N ARG A 312 -13.07 2.67 -19.37
CA ARG A 312 -12.17 2.14 -20.39
C ARG A 312 -10.77 2.69 -20.28
N SER A 313 -10.61 4.00 -20.12
CA SER A 313 -9.33 4.68 -20.37
C SER A 313 -8.60 5.18 -19.11
N LEU A 314 -7.28 5.35 -19.22
CA LEU A 314 -6.48 6.08 -18.23
C LEU A 314 -6.90 7.55 -18.14
N GLU A 315 -7.26 8.19 -19.26
CA GLU A 315 -7.82 9.55 -19.28
C GLU A 315 -9.01 9.68 -18.32
N LYS A 316 -9.95 8.73 -18.36
CA LYS A 316 -11.11 8.74 -17.46
C LYS A 316 -10.71 8.58 -16.00
N VAL A 317 -9.75 7.71 -15.71
CA VAL A 317 -9.20 7.53 -14.35
C VAL A 317 -8.58 8.83 -13.84
N ASN A 318 -7.75 9.48 -14.66
CA ASN A 318 -7.06 10.72 -14.32
C ASN A 318 -8.04 11.88 -14.09
N GLN A 319 -9.17 11.92 -14.82
CA GLN A 319 -10.21 12.96 -14.72
C GLN A 319 -11.24 12.69 -13.61
N ALA A 320 -11.34 11.45 -13.11
CA ALA A 320 -12.33 11.09 -12.11
C ALA A 320 -12.15 11.91 -10.82
N SER A 321 -13.25 12.33 -10.19
CA SER A 321 -13.18 13.03 -8.89
C SER A 321 -13.06 12.03 -7.74
N LEU A 322 -11.91 11.36 -7.65
CA LEU A 322 -11.62 10.41 -6.59
C LEU A 322 -11.51 11.13 -5.24
N LYS A 323 -11.78 10.38 -4.19
CA LYS A 323 -11.79 10.88 -2.81
C LYS A 323 -10.98 9.93 -1.93
N PRO A 324 -10.43 10.41 -0.79
CA PRO A 324 -9.67 9.56 0.12
C PRO A 324 -10.41 8.25 0.47
N GLY A 325 -9.69 7.14 0.38
CA GLY A 325 -10.20 5.78 0.60
C GLY A 325 -10.74 5.09 -0.66
N ASP A 326 -10.94 5.82 -1.77
CA ASP A 326 -11.41 5.21 -3.02
C ASP A 326 -10.34 4.27 -3.64
N THR A 327 -10.80 3.22 -4.31
CA THR A 327 -9.96 2.24 -5.00
C THR A 327 -10.28 2.26 -6.50
N VAL A 328 -9.27 2.22 -7.36
CA VAL A 328 -9.39 2.01 -8.81
C VAL A 328 -8.74 0.67 -9.15
N LEU A 329 -9.50 -0.26 -9.73
CA LEU A 329 -9.04 -1.59 -10.08
C LEU A 329 -9.03 -1.78 -11.60
N PHE A 330 -7.85 -2.05 -12.15
CA PHE A 330 -7.64 -2.41 -13.54
C PHE A 330 -7.82 -3.91 -13.75
N ARG A 331 -8.45 -4.30 -14.85
CA ARG A 331 -8.64 -5.72 -15.17
C ARG A 331 -7.29 -6.40 -15.42
N ARG A 332 -7.05 -7.53 -14.76
CA ARG A 332 -5.91 -8.42 -15.07
C ARG A 332 -5.94 -8.86 -16.53
N GLY A 333 -4.75 -8.86 -17.16
CA GLY A 333 -4.55 -9.05 -18.59
C GLY A 333 -5.04 -7.91 -19.49
N GLY A 334 -5.47 -6.77 -18.91
CA GLY A 334 -5.76 -5.55 -19.67
C GLY A 334 -4.50 -4.73 -19.94
N LEU A 335 -4.53 -3.94 -21.02
CA LEU A 335 -3.42 -3.09 -21.45
C LEU A 335 -3.88 -1.63 -21.59
N TRP A 336 -3.15 -0.73 -20.94
CA TRP A 336 -3.36 0.71 -21.07
C TRP A 336 -2.08 1.42 -21.48
N ARG A 337 -2.19 2.42 -22.35
CA ARG A 337 -1.07 3.25 -22.80
C ARG A 337 -1.24 4.67 -22.29
N GLY A 338 -0.14 5.29 -21.87
CA GLY A 338 -0.13 6.68 -21.41
C GLY A 338 0.48 6.83 -20.02
N GLN A 339 0.05 7.86 -19.31
CA GLN A 339 0.56 8.22 -17.99
C GLN A 339 -0.58 8.24 -16.97
N LEU A 340 -0.40 7.53 -15.86
CA LEU A 340 -1.27 7.64 -14.69
C LEU A 340 -0.82 8.82 -13.84
N VAL A 341 -1.76 9.73 -13.55
CA VAL A 341 -1.55 10.85 -12.62
C VAL A 341 -2.48 10.63 -11.43
N PRO A 342 -1.98 10.11 -10.30
CA PRO A 342 -2.81 9.73 -9.18
C PRO A 342 -3.33 10.94 -8.40
N GLN A 343 -4.30 10.69 -7.55
CA GLN A 343 -4.86 11.62 -6.58
C GLN A 343 -4.48 11.21 -5.16
N SER A 344 -4.36 12.20 -4.27
CA SER A 344 -3.97 11.97 -2.88
C SER A 344 -5.12 11.42 -2.05
N GLY A 345 -4.80 10.46 -1.18
CA GLY A 345 -5.68 10.04 -0.09
C GLY A 345 -5.55 10.92 1.15
N ALA A 346 -5.86 10.33 2.30
CA ALA A 346 -5.74 10.95 3.61
C ALA A 346 -5.20 9.93 4.64
N PRO A 347 -4.79 10.34 5.85
CA PRO A 347 -4.35 9.41 6.90
C PRO A 347 -5.38 8.29 7.15
N GLY A 348 -4.94 7.03 7.01
CA GLY A 348 -5.76 5.81 7.11
C GLY A 348 -6.70 5.54 5.93
N LEU A 349 -6.76 6.45 4.94
CA LEU A 349 -7.63 6.37 3.78
C LEU A 349 -6.83 6.66 2.49
N PRO A 350 -5.84 5.79 2.15
CA PRO A 350 -5.12 5.94 0.90
C PRO A 350 -6.07 5.80 -0.30
N ILE A 351 -5.73 6.43 -1.41
CA ILE A 351 -6.32 6.05 -2.70
C ILE A 351 -5.48 4.91 -3.27
N THR A 352 -6.14 3.81 -3.63
CA THR A 352 -5.48 2.60 -4.13
C THR A 352 -5.69 2.46 -5.63
N TYR A 353 -4.62 2.21 -6.38
CA TYR A 353 -4.65 1.79 -7.78
C TYR A 353 -4.12 0.36 -7.85
N GLY A 354 -4.97 -0.59 -8.23
CA GLY A 354 -4.61 -1.99 -8.23
C GLY A 354 -5.32 -2.81 -9.30
N ALA A 355 -5.45 -4.11 -9.06
CA ALA A 355 -5.96 -5.05 -10.05
C ALA A 355 -7.20 -5.83 -9.61
N TYR A 356 -8.05 -6.25 -10.55
CA TYR A 356 -9.12 -7.23 -10.32
C TYR A 356 -9.15 -8.31 -11.39
N GLY A 357 -9.79 -9.44 -11.08
CA GLY A 357 -9.91 -10.57 -11.99
C GLY A 357 -8.78 -11.59 -11.83
N MET A 358 -8.52 -12.37 -12.88
CA MET A 358 -7.54 -13.45 -12.91
C MET A 358 -6.54 -13.24 -14.05
N GLY A 359 -5.37 -13.88 -13.98
CA GLY A 359 -4.33 -13.81 -15.01
C GLY A 359 -3.25 -12.78 -14.71
N ASP A 360 -2.55 -12.35 -15.75
CA ASP A 360 -1.40 -11.44 -15.64
C ASP A 360 -1.80 -10.09 -15.04
N LYS A 361 -0.83 -9.41 -14.43
CA LYS A 361 -1.05 -8.06 -13.89
C LYS A 361 -1.49 -7.11 -15.03
N PRO A 362 -2.39 -6.14 -14.78
CA PRO A 362 -2.71 -5.10 -15.76
C PRO A 362 -1.44 -4.33 -16.17
N SER A 363 -1.23 -4.20 -17.49
CA SER A 363 -0.05 -3.54 -18.03
C SER A 363 -0.34 -2.06 -18.32
N LEU A 364 0.46 -1.17 -17.73
CA LEU A 364 0.48 0.26 -18.03
C LEU A 364 1.78 0.55 -18.79
N LEU A 365 1.64 0.89 -20.07
CA LEU A 365 2.75 1.04 -21.00
C LEU A 365 3.06 2.52 -21.24
N GLY A 366 4.31 2.90 -21.00
CA GLY A 366 4.87 4.24 -21.25
C GLY A 366 5.25 4.49 -22.72
N SER A 367 4.85 3.58 -23.62
CA SER A 367 5.21 3.54 -25.02
C SER A 367 4.01 3.67 -25.95
N VAL A 368 4.32 3.97 -27.21
CA VAL A 368 3.41 3.78 -28.35
C VAL A 368 3.87 2.57 -29.16
N ALA A 369 2.91 1.79 -29.64
CA ALA A 369 3.17 0.64 -30.51
C ALA A 369 3.34 1.12 -31.96
N MET A 370 4.27 0.51 -32.69
CA MET A 370 4.54 0.76 -34.11
C MET A 370 4.63 -0.57 -34.88
N ASP A 371 3.64 -1.43 -34.68
CA ASP A 371 3.60 -2.83 -35.10
C ASP A 371 3.07 -3.03 -36.53
N ALA A 372 2.53 -1.99 -37.18
CA ALA A 372 1.95 -2.08 -38.50
C ALA A 372 2.87 -1.51 -39.58
N ALA A 373 2.95 -2.19 -40.73
CA ALA A 373 3.80 -1.77 -41.85
C ALA A 373 3.52 -0.34 -42.33
N ALA A 374 2.27 0.12 -42.26
CA ALA A 374 1.85 1.47 -42.64
C ALA A 374 2.37 2.56 -41.69
N GLU A 375 2.84 2.19 -40.50
CA GLU A 375 3.38 3.11 -39.51
C GLU A 375 4.84 3.47 -39.81
N TRP A 376 5.45 2.80 -40.80
CA TRP A 376 6.82 2.99 -41.24
C TRP A 376 6.89 3.35 -42.72
N SER A 377 7.74 4.33 -43.04
CA SER A 377 8.02 4.76 -44.41
C SER A 377 9.52 4.71 -44.69
N LEU A 378 9.90 4.14 -45.83
CA LEU A 378 11.29 4.18 -46.29
C LEU A 378 11.60 5.61 -46.74
N VAL A 379 12.58 6.25 -46.13
CA VAL A 379 12.96 7.64 -46.45
C VAL A 379 14.25 7.73 -47.27
N GLU A 380 15.13 6.75 -47.14
CA GLU A 380 16.30 6.51 -47.97
C GLU A 380 16.73 5.05 -47.81
N ASP A 381 17.71 4.61 -48.60
CA ASP A 381 18.18 3.22 -48.56
C ASP A 381 18.60 2.78 -47.14
N GLY A 382 17.88 1.78 -46.63
CA GLY A 382 18.06 1.23 -45.29
C GLY A 382 17.62 2.12 -44.12
N ILE A 383 17.05 3.31 -44.34
CA ILE A 383 16.54 4.18 -43.25
C ILE A 383 15.03 4.33 -43.36
N TRP A 384 14.36 3.96 -42.28
CA TRP A 384 12.92 4.01 -42.12
C TRP A 384 12.54 5.10 -41.13
N SER A 385 11.44 5.80 -41.41
CA SER A 385 10.85 6.80 -40.53
C SER A 385 9.50 6.31 -40.03
N THR A 386 9.19 6.56 -38.76
CA THR A 386 7.80 6.52 -38.30
C THR A 386 6.96 7.53 -39.08
N THR A 387 5.71 7.19 -39.34
CA THR A 387 4.70 8.08 -39.94
C THR A 387 3.88 8.77 -38.84
N ASP A 388 3.01 9.70 -39.23
CA ASP A 388 2.09 10.39 -38.31
C ASP A 388 0.76 9.63 -38.11
N SER A 389 0.71 8.32 -38.41
CA SER A 389 -0.50 7.50 -38.30
C SER A 389 -1.11 7.49 -36.89
N GLN A 390 -0.25 7.57 -35.85
CA GLN A 390 -0.66 7.71 -34.45
C GLN A 390 -0.41 9.12 -33.89
N GLY A 391 -0.21 10.10 -34.78
CA GLY A 391 0.20 11.46 -34.45
C GLY A 391 1.71 11.60 -34.20
N PRO A 392 2.22 12.84 -34.13
CA PRO A 392 3.64 13.10 -33.96
C PRO A 392 4.14 12.69 -32.57
N LEU A 393 5.35 12.13 -32.50
CA LEU A 393 6.02 11.78 -31.23
C LEU A 393 6.45 13.06 -30.52
N ALA A 394 5.62 13.58 -29.62
CA ALA A 394 5.81 14.90 -29.02
C ALA A 394 6.98 15.00 -28.03
N VAL A 395 7.55 13.88 -27.62
CA VAL A 395 8.66 13.78 -26.65
C VAL A 395 9.70 12.79 -27.17
N ASP A 396 10.91 12.87 -26.62
CA ASP A 396 11.99 11.96 -26.96
C ASP A 396 11.58 10.49 -26.80
N VAL A 397 12.07 9.65 -27.72
CA VAL A 397 12.02 8.19 -27.64
C VAL A 397 13.33 7.69 -27.06
N GLY A 398 13.33 7.23 -25.82
CA GLY A 398 14.56 6.84 -25.13
C GLY A 398 14.97 5.38 -25.34
N ASN A 399 14.04 4.53 -25.75
CA ASN A 399 14.30 3.16 -26.13
C ASN A 399 13.32 2.68 -27.21
N ILE A 400 13.74 1.72 -28.03
CA ILE A 400 12.85 0.94 -28.90
C ILE A 400 12.94 -0.50 -28.45
N ILE A 401 11.82 -1.11 -28.09
CA ILE A 401 11.76 -2.49 -27.63
C ILE A 401 11.12 -3.33 -28.72
N PHE A 402 11.89 -4.28 -29.25
CA PHE A 402 11.40 -5.21 -30.26
C PHE A 402 11.00 -6.52 -29.61
N ASP A 403 9.91 -7.12 -30.09
CA ASP A 403 9.54 -8.49 -29.76
C ASP A 403 9.41 -8.75 -28.24
N HIS A 404 8.86 -7.79 -27.51
CA HIS A 404 8.79 -7.80 -26.03
C HIS A 404 10.14 -7.94 -25.32
N GLY A 405 11.21 -7.44 -25.92
CA GLY A 405 12.55 -7.39 -25.33
C GLY A 405 13.53 -8.43 -25.87
N ALA A 406 13.20 -9.12 -26.96
CA ALA A 406 14.17 -10.00 -27.63
C ALA A 406 15.33 -9.20 -28.25
N ALA A 407 15.09 -7.94 -28.60
CA ALA A 407 16.10 -6.98 -29.00
C ALA A 407 15.68 -5.55 -28.59
N VAL A 408 16.65 -4.64 -28.54
CA VAL A 408 16.42 -3.20 -28.34
C VAL A 408 17.11 -2.37 -29.42
N GLY A 409 16.58 -1.19 -29.68
CA GLY A 409 17.25 -0.19 -30.51
C GLY A 409 18.48 0.42 -29.83
N VAL A 410 19.44 0.87 -30.64
CA VAL A 410 20.63 1.59 -30.17
C VAL A 410 20.48 3.08 -30.49
N LYS A 411 20.31 3.90 -29.46
CA LYS A 411 20.06 5.34 -29.63
C LYS A 411 21.32 6.05 -30.15
N LYS A 412 21.14 6.87 -31.18
CA LYS A 412 22.12 7.81 -31.78
C LYS A 412 21.64 9.24 -31.64
N TRP A 413 22.53 10.18 -31.92
CA TRP A 413 22.29 11.62 -31.71
C TRP A 413 22.18 12.41 -33.01
N SER A 414 22.37 11.74 -34.15
CA SER A 414 22.20 12.30 -35.48
C SER A 414 21.85 11.22 -36.51
N ARG A 415 21.26 11.64 -37.63
CA ARG A 415 20.96 10.76 -38.77
C ARG A 415 22.23 10.11 -39.35
N ALA A 416 23.36 10.82 -39.34
CA ALA A 416 24.61 10.30 -39.91
C ALA A 416 25.19 9.10 -39.13
N GLU A 417 24.79 8.91 -37.88
CA GLU A 417 25.24 7.80 -37.04
C GLU A 417 24.43 6.51 -37.22
N LEU A 418 23.39 6.51 -38.06
CA LEU A 418 22.52 5.36 -38.32
C LEU A 418 23.20 4.36 -39.28
N GLN A 419 24.15 3.58 -38.75
CA GLN A 419 25.06 2.76 -39.56
C GLN A 419 24.77 1.26 -39.45
N ARG A 420 24.35 0.80 -38.27
CA ARG A 420 24.11 -0.61 -37.97
C ARG A 420 22.62 -0.89 -37.86
N PRO A 421 22.15 -2.12 -38.16
CA PRO A 421 20.77 -2.50 -37.91
C PRO A 421 20.33 -2.10 -36.50
N TRP A 422 19.15 -1.48 -36.42
CA TRP A 422 18.51 -1.01 -35.19
C TRP A 422 19.16 0.19 -34.50
N ASP A 423 20.19 0.81 -35.11
CA ASP A 423 20.56 2.18 -34.78
C ASP A 423 19.35 3.09 -35.06
N TYR A 424 18.98 3.94 -34.10
CA TYR A 424 17.87 4.86 -34.27
C TYR A 424 18.19 6.24 -33.70
N PHE A 425 17.54 7.25 -34.25
CA PHE A 425 17.65 8.64 -33.83
C PHE A 425 16.24 9.24 -33.73
N TYR A 426 15.99 9.98 -32.66
CA TYR A 426 14.76 10.75 -32.52
C TYR A 426 14.98 12.14 -33.12
N ASP A 427 14.32 12.42 -34.24
CA ASP A 427 14.32 13.73 -34.88
C ASP A 427 13.31 14.63 -34.17
N SER A 428 13.81 15.51 -33.29
CA SER A 428 12.98 16.43 -32.50
C SER A 428 12.27 17.48 -33.35
N ASN A 429 12.82 17.85 -34.51
CA ASN A 429 12.19 18.80 -35.43
C ASN A 429 11.02 18.16 -36.15
N GLY A 430 11.24 16.93 -36.65
CA GLY A 430 10.22 16.14 -37.32
C GLY A 430 9.27 15.38 -36.38
N LYS A 431 9.57 15.32 -35.08
CA LYS A 431 8.82 14.56 -34.06
C LYS A 431 8.60 13.10 -34.46
N ARG A 432 9.67 12.45 -34.95
CA ARG A 432 9.65 11.10 -35.52
C ARG A 432 10.91 10.33 -35.16
N VAL A 433 10.85 9.01 -35.29
CA VAL A 433 12.04 8.14 -35.19
C VAL A 433 12.54 7.83 -36.59
N LEU A 434 13.85 7.96 -36.79
CA LEU A 434 14.58 7.40 -37.92
C LEU A 434 15.33 6.14 -37.45
N LEU A 435 15.20 5.04 -38.19
CA LEU A 435 15.70 3.72 -37.81
C LEU A 435 16.45 3.07 -38.98
N ARG A 436 17.66 2.56 -38.74
CA ARG A 436 18.39 1.72 -39.69
C ARG A 436 17.79 0.32 -39.71
N SER A 437 17.25 -0.12 -40.85
CA SER A 437 16.70 -1.45 -41.02
C SER A 437 16.73 -1.90 -42.49
N ASP A 438 17.03 -3.18 -42.72
CA ASP A 438 17.14 -3.78 -44.06
C ASP A 438 15.76 -4.06 -44.70
N GLY A 439 14.67 -3.86 -43.96
CA GLY A 439 13.31 -4.00 -44.43
C GLY A 439 12.36 -3.18 -43.57
N ASN A 440 11.05 -3.24 -43.88
CA ASN A 440 10.07 -2.56 -43.03
C ASN A 440 10.16 -3.15 -41.61
N PRO A 441 10.41 -2.34 -40.56
CA PRO A 441 10.62 -2.85 -39.20
C PRO A 441 9.47 -3.73 -38.71
N ALA A 442 8.23 -3.32 -38.98
CA ALA A 442 7.01 -4.06 -38.59
C ALA A 442 6.81 -5.37 -39.38
N SER A 443 7.60 -5.62 -40.44
CA SER A 443 7.65 -6.91 -41.12
C SER A 443 8.73 -7.84 -40.57
N LEU A 444 9.67 -7.31 -39.78
CA LEU A 444 10.81 -8.05 -39.21
C LEU A 444 10.59 -8.39 -37.72
N HIS A 445 9.70 -7.68 -37.04
CA HIS A 445 9.39 -7.87 -35.63
C HIS A 445 7.88 -8.02 -35.41
N ARG A 446 7.50 -8.82 -34.42
CA ARG A 446 6.09 -9.05 -34.03
C ARG A 446 5.51 -7.91 -33.19
N SER A 447 6.39 -7.16 -32.53
CA SER A 447 6.04 -5.97 -31.75
C SER A 447 7.20 -4.99 -31.71
N ILE A 448 6.88 -3.70 -31.71
CA ILE A 448 7.79 -2.56 -31.69
C ILE A 448 7.20 -1.49 -30.76
N GLU A 449 7.80 -1.31 -29.60
CA GLU A 449 7.36 -0.33 -28.61
C GLU A 449 8.36 0.84 -28.57
N LEU A 450 7.89 2.06 -28.85
CA LEU A 450 8.67 3.28 -28.73
C LEU A 450 8.46 3.88 -27.34
N ALA A 451 9.44 3.71 -26.45
CA ALA A 451 9.36 4.19 -25.07
C ALA A 451 9.48 5.71 -25.02
N LEU A 452 8.45 6.40 -24.51
CA LEU A 452 8.37 7.85 -24.49
C LEU A 452 8.98 8.44 -23.23
N ARG A 453 9.65 9.61 -23.34
CA ARG A 453 10.26 10.33 -22.21
C ARG A 453 9.19 10.98 -21.32
N LYS A 454 8.43 10.14 -20.63
CA LYS A 454 7.40 10.44 -19.62
C LYS A 454 7.42 9.36 -18.56
N HIS A 455 7.07 9.70 -17.32
CA HIS A 455 6.88 8.67 -16.29
C HIS A 455 5.64 7.84 -16.62
N ILE A 456 5.64 6.54 -16.32
CA ILE A 456 4.41 5.74 -16.44
C ILE A 456 3.42 6.18 -15.37
N ILE A 457 3.92 6.43 -14.14
CA ILE A 457 3.18 7.06 -13.05
C ILE A 457 3.90 8.34 -12.62
N ASP A 458 3.22 9.49 -12.72
CA ASP A 458 3.70 10.76 -12.15
C ASP A 458 3.06 11.00 -10.79
N GLN A 459 3.84 10.78 -9.73
CA GLN A 459 3.39 10.88 -8.34
C GLN A 459 3.75 12.21 -7.67
N SER A 460 4.15 13.24 -8.44
CA SER A 460 4.62 14.50 -7.87
C SER A 460 3.58 15.15 -6.95
N GLY A 461 4.01 15.47 -5.73
CA GLY A 461 3.21 16.10 -4.68
C GLY A 461 2.12 15.20 -4.07
N LYS A 462 2.06 13.91 -4.43
CA LYS A 462 1.01 13.00 -3.98
C LYS A 462 1.30 12.42 -2.60
N ARG A 463 0.21 12.15 -1.87
CA ARG A 463 0.27 11.60 -0.52
C ARG A 463 -0.78 10.54 -0.29
N TYR A 464 -0.49 9.55 0.56
CA TYR A 464 -1.41 8.47 0.91
C TYR A 464 -1.93 7.77 -0.36
N VAL A 465 -1.02 7.20 -1.14
CA VAL A 465 -1.35 6.47 -2.37
C VAL A 465 -0.74 5.08 -2.32
N THR A 466 -1.53 4.09 -2.69
CA THR A 466 -1.07 2.71 -2.84
C THR A 466 -1.15 2.30 -4.31
N TYR A 467 -0.04 1.82 -4.86
CA TYR A 467 0.00 1.11 -6.14
C TYR A 467 0.25 -0.36 -5.86
N GLU A 468 -0.61 -1.25 -6.36
CA GLU A 468 -0.44 -2.68 -6.10
C GLU A 468 -0.79 -3.56 -7.29
N ASP A 469 -0.03 -4.65 -7.46
CA ASP A 469 -0.32 -5.67 -8.47
C ASP A 469 -0.37 -5.14 -9.91
N LEU A 470 0.44 -4.12 -10.24
CA LEU A 470 0.53 -3.51 -11.58
C LEU A 470 1.80 -3.96 -12.32
N ASP A 471 1.74 -3.97 -13.65
CA ASP A 471 2.89 -4.19 -14.54
C ASP A 471 3.18 -2.90 -15.32
N LEU A 472 4.31 -2.26 -15.08
CA LEU A 472 4.70 -0.96 -15.65
C LEU A 472 5.87 -1.18 -16.62
N ARG A 473 5.66 -0.99 -17.93
CA ARG A 473 6.73 -1.26 -18.92
C ARG A 473 6.91 -0.16 -19.96
N TYR A 474 8.09 -0.18 -20.57
CA TYR A 474 8.38 0.54 -21.82
C TYR A 474 8.27 2.07 -21.70
N GLY A 475 8.67 2.64 -20.56
CA GLY A 475 8.76 4.10 -20.38
C GLY A 475 10.20 4.58 -20.56
N ALA A 476 10.44 5.78 -21.10
CA ALA A 476 11.80 6.32 -21.24
C ALA A 476 12.17 7.40 -20.20
N ALA A 477 11.30 7.68 -19.23
CA ALA A 477 11.69 8.39 -18.02
C ALA A 477 11.73 7.41 -16.84
N HIS A 478 10.85 7.56 -15.85
CA HIS A 478 10.77 6.66 -14.69
C HIS A 478 9.54 5.75 -14.80
N GLY A 479 9.58 4.57 -14.20
CA GLY A 479 8.37 3.75 -14.06
C GLY A 479 7.40 4.46 -13.13
N ILE A 480 7.86 4.77 -11.92
CA ILE A 480 7.17 5.65 -10.96
C ILE A 480 8.14 6.77 -10.59
N GLY A 481 7.76 8.02 -10.84
CA GLY A 481 8.64 9.17 -10.58
C GLY A 481 7.86 10.38 -10.07
N GLY A 482 8.52 11.20 -9.25
CA GLY A 482 7.96 12.45 -8.77
C GLY A 482 8.61 12.98 -7.51
N SER A 483 8.34 14.27 -7.25
CA SER A 483 8.91 15.01 -6.12
C SER A 483 7.95 15.23 -4.97
N ALA A 484 8.44 15.48 -3.75
CA ALA A 484 7.63 15.94 -2.60
C ALA A 484 6.52 14.95 -2.18
N VAL A 485 6.83 13.66 -2.19
CA VAL A 485 5.88 12.57 -1.90
C VAL A 485 5.85 12.19 -0.42
N ARG A 486 4.72 11.68 0.07
CA ARG A 486 4.65 11.14 1.45
C ARG A 486 3.62 10.02 1.58
N HIS A 487 3.88 8.96 2.35
CA HIS A 487 2.92 7.85 2.50
C HIS A 487 2.58 7.19 1.16
N ILE A 488 3.60 6.87 0.37
CA ILE A 488 3.44 6.09 -0.86
C ILE A 488 3.77 4.63 -0.56
N ILE A 489 2.89 3.74 -0.99
CA ILE A 489 3.11 2.29 -0.95
C ILE A 489 3.15 1.79 -2.39
N VAL A 490 4.23 1.13 -2.78
CA VAL A 490 4.34 0.37 -4.01
C VAL A 490 4.53 -1.09 -3.61
N ARG A 491 3.61 -1.98 -3.98
CA ARG A 491 3.73 -3.39 -3.61
C ARG A 491 3.36 -4.35 -4.71
N ARG A 492 4.09 -5.46 -4.84
CA ARG A 492 3.81 -6.49 -5.85
C ARG A 492 3.71 -5.93 -7.27
N CYS A 493 4.47 -4.89 -7.58
CA CYS A 493 4.51 -4.30 -8.92
C CYS A 493 5.69 -4.86 -9.72
N ASP A 494 5.49 -4.99 -11.03
CA ASP A 494 6.54 -5.32 -11.98
C ASP A 494 6.93 -4.06 -12.75
N LEU A 495 8.22 -3.78 -12.89
CA LEU A 495 8.73 -2.63 -13.62
C LEU A 495 9.84 -3.08 -14.58
N SER A 496 9.68 -2.81 -15.88
CA SER A 496 10.70 -3.24 -16.84
C SER A 496 10.89 -2.41 -18.09
N TYR A 497 12.10 -2.48 -18.66
CA TYR A 497 12.49 -1.74 -19.86
C TYR A 497 12.22 -0.25 -19.71
N ILE A 498 12.76 0.31 -18.63
CA ILE A 498 12.54 1.70 -18.24
C ILE A 498 13.81 2.53 -18.49
N GLY A 499 13.62 3.74 -19.00
CA GLY A 499 14.61 4.79 -19.08
C GLY A 499 15.32 4.91 -20.43
N GLY A 500 16.44 5.64 -20.41
CA GLY A 500 17.22 5.98 -21.59
C GLY A 500 16.69 7.19 -22.36
N GLY A 501 15.73 7.94 -21.81
CA GLY A 501 15.30 9.20 -22.40
C GLY A 501 16.38 10.28 -22.28
N HIS A 502 16.40 11.20 -23.23
CA HIS A 502 17.29 12.36 -23.21
C HIS A 502 16.88 13.36 -22.13
N GLN A 503 17.71 13.53 -21.10
CA GLN A 503 17.44 14.48 -20.01
C GLN A 503 17.80 15.91 -20.44
N HIS A 504 19.06 16.11 -20.84
CA HIS A 504 19.60 17.36 -21.36
C HIS A 504 20.91 17.09 -22.12
N THR A 505 21.44 18.09 -22.81
CA THR A 505 22.80 18.05 -23.40
C THR A 505 23.66 19.07 -22.67
N THR A 506 24.84 18.68 -22.23
CA THR A 506 25.79 19.58 -21.55
C THR A 506 26.37 20.60 -22.53
N ALA A 507 26.99 21.65 -22.00
CA ALA A 507 27.52 22.75 -22.82
C ALA A 507 28.62 22.32 -23.82
N ASP A 508 29.35 21.25 -23.53
CA ASP A 508 30.34 20.60 -24.40
C ASP A 508 29.70 19.63 -25.42
N GLY A 509 28.37 19.58 -25.51
CA GLY A 509 27.64 18.80 -26.51
C GLY A 509 27.40 17.34 -26.12
N ARG A 510 27.76 16.92 -24.90
CA ARG A 510 27.54 15.55 -24.45
C ARG A 510 26.09 15.34 -23.98
N PRO A 511 25.35 14.38 -24.56
CA PRO A 511 23.99 14.10 -24.15
C PRO A 511 23.95 13.31 -22.84
N VAL A 512 23.03 13.69 -21.96
CA VAL A 512 22.73 13.01 -20.69
C VAL A 512 21.40 12.29 -20.82
N ARG A 513 21.38 11.03 -20.41
CA ARG A 513 20.19 10.17 -20.41
C ARG A 513 19.87 9.76 -18.98
N TYR A 514 18.60 9.43 -18.72
CA TYR A 514 18.12 9.08 -17.39
C TYR A 514 17.01 8.04 -17.47
N GLY A 515 16.67 7.46 -16.33
CA GLY A 515 15.42 6.73 -16.15
C GLY A 515 15.53 5.59 -15.16
N ASN A 516 14.69 5.69 -14.13
CA ASN A 516 14.73 4.87 -12.92
C ASN A 516 13.47 4.02 -12.84
N GLY A 517 13.53 2.86 -12.17
CA GLY A 517 12.33 2.06 -11.90
C GLY A 517 11.36 2.85 -11.02
N ILE A 518 11.76 3.11 -9.78
CA ILE A 518 11.02 3.92 -8.80
C ILE A 518 11.96 5.01 -8.25
N GLU A 519 11.55 6.26 -8.43
CA GLU A 519 12.27 7.43 -7.95
C GLU A 519 11.48 8.19 -6.89
N PHE A 520 12.17 8.47 -5.78
CA PHE A 520 11.78 9.50 -4.82
C PHE A 520 12.72 10.70 -4.96
N TRP A 521 12.25 11.72 -5.69
CA TRP A 521 12.99 12.95 -5.95
C TRP A 521 12.73 14.01 -4.86
N SER A 522 13.78 14.75 -4.48
CA SER A 522 13.73 15.82 -3.47
C SER A 522 13.22 15.27 -2.13
N SER A 523 12.26 15.94 -1.49
CA SER A 523 11.69 15.50 -0.22
C SER A 523 10.76 14.30 -0.42
N ALA A 524 10.95 13.27 0.40
CA ALA A 524 10.14 12.06 0.40
C ALA A 524 10.03 11.50 1.83
N GLY A 525 8.84 11.06 2.24
CA GLY A 525 8.62 10.64 3.63
C GLY A 525 7.69 9.45 3.77
N ASP A 526 7.96 8.55 4.72
CA ASP A 526 7.03 7.48 5.12
C ASP A 526 6.61 6.58 3.93
N CYS A 527 7.56 6.20 3.08
CA CYS A 527 7.29 5.43 1.85
C CYS A 527 7.75 3.97 1.96
N LEU A 528 7.02 3.06 1.31
CA LEU A 528 7.31 1.63 1.30
C LEU A 528 7.29 1.09 -0.13
N VAL A 529 8.35 0.39 -0.51
CA VAL A 529 8.43 -0.40 -1.74
C VAL A 529 8.72 -1.85 -1.38
N GLU A 530 7.77 -2.74 -1.64
CA GLU A 530 7.92 -4.14 -1.26
C GLU A 530 7.43 -5.16 -2.28
N ASP A 531 8.04 -6.34 -2.27
CA ASP A 531 7.61 -7.49 -3.08
C ASP A 531 7.56 -7.17 -4.59
N CYS A 532 8.34 -6.19 -5.06
CA CYS A 532 8.36 -5.77 -6.45
C CYS A 532 9.45 -6.48 -7.25
N ARG A 533 9.24 -6.58 -8.57
CA ARG A 533 10.24 -7.07 -9.53
C ARG A 533 10.65 -5.92 -10.44
N LEU A 534 11.94 -5.63 -10.52
CA LEU A 534 12.46 -4.53 -11.34
C LEU A 534 13.61 -5.01 -12.21
N TRP A 535 13.50 -4.84 -13.53
CA TRP A 535 14.55 -5.31 -14.44
C TRP A 535 14.70 -4.51 -15.72
N GLU A 536 15.88 -4.62 -16.35
CA GLU A 536 16.15 -3.94 -17.62
C GLU A 536 15.94 -2.43 -17.49
N ILE A 537 16.45 -1.86 -16.39
CA ILE A 537 16.35 -0.43 -16.07
C ILE A 537 17.65 0.26 -16.47
N TYR A 538 17.52 1.33 -17.25
CA TYR A 538 18.65 2.08 -17.81
C TYR A 538 19.57 2.66 -16.73
N ASP A 539 19.00 3.15 -15.63
CA ASP A 539 19.70 3.78 -14.51
C ASP A 539 19.50 2.97 -13.22
N ALA A 540 18.87 3.53 -12.19
CA ALA A 540 18.63 2.83 -10.94
C ALA A 540 17.25 2.16 -10.90
N ALA A 541 17.17 0.92 -10.42
CA ALA A 541 15.89 0.28 -10.14
C ALA A 541 15.13 1.06 -9.05
N LEU A 542 15.82 1.42 -7.97
CA LEU A 542 15.27 2.16 -6.84
C LEU A 542 16.19 3.32 -6.50
N THR A 543 15.64 4.51 -6.22
CA THR A 543 16.51 5.64 -5.88
C THR A 543 15.89 6.71 -4.97
N ASN A 544 16.76 7.25 -4.11
CA ASN A 544 16.56 8.47 -3.36
C ASN A 544 17.49 9.54 -3.93
N GLN A 545 16.92 10.54 -4.62
CA GLN A 545 17.69 11.60 -5.27
C GLN A 545 17.22 12.99 -4.81
N GLY A 546 18.13 13.95 -4.67
CA GLY A 546 17.72 15.30 -4.30
C GLY A 546 18.81 16.36 -4.46
N SER A 547 18.43 17.51 -5.00
CA SER A 547 19.21 18.74 -5.02
C SER A 547 18.48 19.87 -4.30
N GLY A 548 19.19 20.78 -3.65
CA GLY A 548 18.59 21.81 -2.79
C GLY A 548 18.21 21.27 -1.41
N THR A 549 17.49 22.04 -0.60
CA THR A 549 17.13 21.65 0.78
C THR A 549 15.97 20.64 0.80
N ASN A 550 16.27 19.39 1.15
CA ASN A 550 15.33 18.25 1.09
C ASN A 550 15.26 17.48 2.42
N VAL A 551 14.10 16.88 2.70
CA VAL A 551 13.94 15.90 3.79
C VAL A 551 13.54 14.55 3.19
N GLN A 552 14.41 13.55 3.34
CA GLN A 552 14.16 12.16 2.97
C GLN A 552 14.11 11.31 4.24
N GLU A 553 12.95 10.80 4.62
CA GLU A 553 12.78 10.13 5.92
C GLU A 553 11.84 8.92 5.90
N ASN A 554 12.15 7.90 6.70
CA ASN A 554 11.28 6.73 6.88
C ASN A 554 10.91 6.04 5.56
N ILE A 555 11.92 5.66 4.77
CA ILE A 555 11.72 5.01 3.47
C ILE A 555 12.24 3.59 3.56
N THR A 556 11.41 2.61 3.21
CA THR A 556 11.75 1.19 3.24
C THR A 556 11.62 0.54 1.87
N TYR A 557 12.68 -0.13 1.44
CA TYR A 557 12.75 -1.00 0.28
C TYR A 557 12.99 -2.42 0.78
N ARG A 558 12.01 -3.32 0.64
CA ARG A 558 12.17 -4.68 1.14
C ARG A 558 11.62 -5.77 0.25
N ARG A 559 12.25 -6.95 0.25
CA ARG A 559 11.77 -8.12 -0.50
C ARG A 559 11.58 -7.87 -2.00
N ASN A 560 12.37 -6.96 -2.58
CA ASN A 560 12.36 -6.73 -4.02
C ASN A 560 13.36 -7.63 -4.73
N VAL A 561 12.99 -8.09 -5.93
CA VAL A 561 13.87 -8.84 -6.83
C VAL A 561 14.28 -7.91 -7.96
N ILE A 562 15.58 -7.66 -8.10
CA ILE A 562 16.14 -6.67 -9.02
C ILE A 562 17.20 -7.33 -9.89
N TRP A 563 17.10 -7.22 -11.21
CA TRP A 563 18.14 -7.75 -12.09
C TRP A 563 18.35 -6.95 -13.37
N ASN A 564 19.54 -7.03 -13.98
CA ASN A 564 19.85 -6.37 -15.23
C ASN A 564 19.57 -4.85 -15.22
N CYS A 565 19.80 -4.19 -14.09
CA CYS A 565 19.72 -2.73 -13.96
C CYS A 565 21.14 -2.17 -13.92
N GLU A 566 21.36 -0.91 -14.32
CA GLU A 566 22.70 -0.31 -14.10
C GLU A 566 22.98 -0.23 -12.59
N TYR A 567 22.01 0.31 -11.83
CA TYR A 567 22.03 0.28 -10.37
C TYR A 567 20.84 -0.47 -9.78
N SER A 568 21.07 -1.31 -8.76
CA SER A 568 19.95 -1.86 -7.98
C SER A 568 19.37 -0.81 -7.04
N PHE A 569 20.24 -0.01 -6.42
CA PHE A 569 19.87 1.13 -5.59
C PHE A 569 20.89 2.26 -5.73
N GLU A 570 20.37 3.48 -5.85
CA GLU A 570 21.17 4.69 -5.94
C GLU A 570 20.75 5.74 -4.90
N TYR A 571 21.72 6.36 -4.23
CA TYR A 571 21.50 7.42 -3.27
C TYR A 571 22.39 8.63 -3.49
N TRP A 572 21.77 9.81 -3.58
CA TRP A 572 22.43 11.09 -3.40
C TRP A 572 21.43 12.18 -2.95
N ASN A 573 21.85 13.01 -1.99
CA ASN A 573 21.06 14.15 -1.52
C ASN A 573 22.00 15.32 -1.20
N ARG A 574 21.90 16.41 -1.94
CA ARG A 574 22.82 17.56 -1.85
C ARG A 574 22.18 18.73 -1.11
N ASP A 575 22.99 19.72 -0.75
CA ASP A 575 22.76 20.79 0.24
C ASP A 575 23.05 20.35 1.69
N GLU A 576 23.77 21.17 2.45
CA GLU A 576 24.14 20.87 3.85
C GLU A 576 22.96 21.01 4.81
N SER A 577 21.91 21.74 4.40
CA SER A 577 20.67 21.89 5.17
C SER A 577 19.71 20.72 4.94
N SER A 578 20.02 19.81 4.01
CA SER A 578 19.23 18.61 3.73
C SER A 578 19.42 17.53 4.79
N ARG A 579 18.38 16.72 5.00
CA ARG A 579 18.41 15.56 5.90
C ARG A 579 17.94 14.29 5.20
N THR A 580 18.68 13.21 5.42
CA THR A 580 18.28 11.83 5.10
C THR A 580 18.31 11.00 6.37
N HIS A 581 17.20 10.38 6.74
CA HIS A 581 17.09 9.66 8.01
C HIS A 581 16.22 8.41 7.91
N ASN A 582 16.61 7.31 8.58
CA ASN A 582 15.81 6.10 8.68
C ASN A 582 15.42 5.53 7.31
N ILE A 583 16.45 5.16 6.52
CA ILE A 583 16.29 4.52 5.22
C ILE A 583 16.65 3.04 5.37
N ARG A 584 15.77 2.15 4.90
CA ARG A 584 15.94 0.70 5.03
C ARG A 584 15.98 0.05 3.65
N PHE A 585 17.01 -0.74 3.39
CA PHE A 585 17.12 -1.60 2.21
C PHE A 585 17.36 -3.04 2.70
N GLU A 586 16.29 -3.82 2.82
CA GLU A 586 16.30 -5.07 3.58
C GLU A 586 15.72 -6.24 2.81
N HIS A 587 16.34 -7.42 2.89
CA HIS A 587 15.81 -8.63 2.24
C HIS A 587 15.60 -8.47 0.72
N ASN A 588 16.40 -7.69 0.01
CA ASN A 588 16.31 -7.60 -1.45
C ASN A 588 17.28 -8.59 -2.12
N THR A 589 16.89 -9.13 -3.27
CA THR A 589 17.76 -9.94 -4.12
C THR A 589 18.13 -9.14 -5.36
N CYS A 590 19.41 -8.84 -5.51
CA CYS A 590 19.95 -8.00 -6.58
C CYS A 590 20.96 -8.81 -7.40
N VAL A 591 20.72 -8.95 -8.71
CA VAL A 591 21.49 -9.83 -9.59
C VAL A 591 21.91 -9.13 -10.88
N ASP A 592 23.13 -9.33 -11.34
CA ASP A 592 23.61 -8.89 -12.65
C ASP A 592 23.48 -7.37 -12.90
N ALA A 593 24.02 -6.55 -11.99
CA ALA A 593 24.06 -5.10 -12.19
C ALA A 593 25.00 -4.72 -13.36
N GLY A 594 24.53 -3.91 -14.30
CA GLY A 594 25.23 -3.55 -15.53
C GLY A 594 25.11 -4.57 -16.67
N TYR A 595 24.28 -5.61 -16.55
CA TYR A 595 24.07 -6.58 -17.62
C TYR A 595 22.84 -6.29 -18.48
N GLY A 596 22.08 -5.24 -18.15
CA GLY A 596 20.89 -4.84 -18.90
C GLY A 596 21.19 -4.12 -20.21
N TRP A 597 20.14 -3.94 -21.01
CA TRP A 597 20.21 -3.32 -22.35
C TRP A 597 20.85 -1.92 -22.35
N GLY A 598 20.69 -1.18 -21.26
CA GLY A 598 21.16 0.19 -21.12
C GLY A 598 22.68 0.30 -21.03
N HIS A 599 23.36 -0.71 -20.46
CA HIS A 599 24.77 -0.65 -20.08
C HIS A 599 25.67 -0.33 -21.27
N ALA A 600 25.50 -1.03 -22.39
CA ALA A 600 26.30 -0.79 -23.61
C ALA A 600 26.08 0.60 -24.21
N GLN A 601 24.97 1.26 -23.88
CA GLN A 601 24.58 2.57 -24.41
C GLN A 601 24.88 3.73 -23.45
N ARG A 602 25.36 3.46 -22.23
CA ARG A 602 25.81 4.49 -21.30
C ARG A 602 27.20 5.00 -21.68
N PRO A 603 27.47 6.32 -21.56
CA PRO A 603 28.80 6.87 -21.76
C PRO A 603 29.77 6.49 -20.62
N ASP A 604 29.25 6.30 -19.41
CA ASP A 604 29.98 6.04 -18.17
C ASP A 604 29.58 4.68 -17.58
N ARG A 605 29.85 3.61 -18.33
CA ARG A 605 29.50 2.23 -17.97
C ARG A 605 30.12 1.83 -16.64
N ASN A 606 29.30 1.56 -15.64
CA ASN A 606 29.79 1.26 -14.30
C ASN A 606 28.75 0.56 -13.41
N GLY A 607 28.12 -0.49 -13.93
CA GLY A 607 27.04 -1.20 -13.24
C GLY A 607 27.40 -1.70 -11.85
N ARG A 608 26.53 -1.41 -10.87
CA ARG A 608 26.73 -1.64 -9.43
C ARG A 608 25.43 -1.99 -8.74
N HIS A 609 25.43 -2.77 -7.66
CA HIS A 609 24.20 -2.92 -6.90
C HIS A 609 23.87 -1.66 -6.08
N LEU A 610 24.83 -1.18 -5.30
CA LEU A 610 24.66 -0.04 -4.40
C LEU A 610 25.56 1.11 -4.82
N MET A 611 24.96 2.22 -5.25
CA MET A 611 25.67 3.43 -5.67
C MET A 611 25.38 4.60 -4.72
N PHE A 612 26.31 4.87 -3.82
CA PHE A 612 26.24 5.99 -2.86
C PHE A 612 27.22 7.08 -3.28
N TYR A 613 26.69 8.20 -3.78
CA TYR A 613 27.52 9.34 -4.16
C TYR A 613 27.96 10.15 -2.95
N ASP A 614 29.01 10.94 -3.16
CA ASP A 614 29.35 12.01 -2.23
C ASP A 614 28.17 12.97 -2.08
N ASN A 615 27.80 13.24 -0.84
CA ASN A 615 26.62 14.01 -0.49
C ASN A 615 26.88 14.86 0.75
N THR A 616 26.33 16.06 0.73
CA THR A 616 26.48 17.07 1.79
C THR A 616 25.34 16.99 2.81
N ALA A 617 24.25 16.27 2.53
CA ALA A 617 23.13 16.13 3.44
C ALA A 617 23.52 15.38 4.72
N GLY A 618 22.98 15.83 5.85
CA GLY A 618 23.04 15.11 7.12
C GLY A 618 22.35 13.75 6.98
N THR A 619 23.11 12.66 7.00
CA THR A 619 22.61 11.29 6.81
C THR A 619 22.78 10.50 8.10
N SER A 620 21.71 9.84 8.57
CA SER A 620 21.77 8.96 9.73
C SER A 620 20.79 7.80 9.63
N ASP A 621 21.06 6.70 10.32
CA ASP A 621 20.17 5.54 10.38
C ASP A 621 19.80 4.98 8.98
N PHE A 622 20.79 4.93 8.10
CA PHE A 622 20.68 4.23 6.82
C PHE A 622 21.08 2.78 7.05
N VAL A 623 20.20 1.82 6.76
CA VAL A 623 20.44 0.40 7.03
C VAL A 623 20.27 -0.45 5.79
N VAL A 624 21.27 -1.27 5.53
CA VAL A 624 21.31 -2.25 4.44
C VAL A 624 21.62 -3.61 5.02
N ARG A 625 20.61 -4.49 5.12
CA ARG A 625 20.80 -5.82 5.72
C ARG A 625 19.99 -6.94 5.10
N TYR A 626 20.48 -8.16 5.27
CA TYR A 626 19.84 -9.38 4.79
C TYR A 626 19.59 -9.38 3.26
N ASN A 627 20.38 -8.65 2.48
CA ASN A 627 20.26 -8.63 1.02
C ASN A 627 21.18 -9.65 0.36
N ILE A 628 20.88 -10.00 -0.88
CA ILE A 628 21.78 -10.72 -1.79
C ILE A 628 22.23 -9.75 -2.88
N PHE A 629 23.55 -9.64 -3.08
CA PHE A 629 24.17 -8.85 -4.14
C PHE A 629 25.09 -9.77 -4.96
N CYS A 630 24.66 -10.14 -6.15
CA CYS A 630 25.31 -11.14 -6.98
C CYS A 630 25.60 -10.59 -8.37
N ASN A 631 26.88 -10.54 -8.74
CA ASN A 631 27.38 -10.07 -10.03
C ASN A 631 27.07 -8.60 -10.34
N ALA A 632 28.14 -7.85 -10.57
CA ALA A 632 28.07 -6.50 -11.12
C ALA A 632 29.23 -6.32 -12.12
N THR A 633 29.04 -5.50 -13.15
CA THR A 633 30.09 -5.24 -14.15
C THR A 633 31.26 -4.39 -13.61
N ASP A 634 31.01 -3.57 -12.57
CA ASP A 634 32.03 -2.73 -11.93
C ASP A 634 32.27 -3.15 -10.48
N SER A 635 31.31 -2.93 -9.58
CA SER A 635 31.44 -3.30 -8.16
C SER A 635 30.09 -3.56 -7.49
N CYS A 636 30.01 -4.36 -6.43
CA CYS A 636 28.74 -4.51 -5.71
C CYS A 636 28.35 -3.24 -4.94
N LEU A 637 29.31 -2.57 -4.31
CA LEU A 637 29.09 -1.36 -3.50
C LEU A 637 30.09 -0.26 -3.82
N ARG A 638 29.59 0.94 -4.10
CA ARG A 638 30.38 2.17 -4.19
C ARG A 638 29.95 3.16 -3.11
N LEU A 639 30.91 3.58 -2.30
CA LEU A 639 30.76 4.64 -1.29
C LEU A 639 31.71 5.78 -1.63
N ALA A 640 31.20 6.88 -2.20
CA ALA A 640 32.04 8.01 -2.61
C ALA A 640 32.17 9.09 -1.51
N GLY A 641 33.26 9.87 -1.60
CA GLY A 641 33.42 11.17 -0.93
C GLY A 641 33.87 11.17 0.53
N ARG A 642 33.18 10.42 1.40
CA ARG A 642 33.29 10.53 2.86
C ARG A 642 33.38 9.20 3.58
N ASP A 643 33.57 9.25 4.90
CA ASP A 643 33.40 8.09 5.78
C ASP A 643 31.90 7.86 6.05
N TRP A 644 31.43 6.66 5.74
CA TRP A 644 30.02 6.27 5.87
C TRP A 644 29.71 5.50 7.15
N THR A 645 30.72 5.09 7.92
CA THR A 645 30.56 4.21 9.10
C THR A 645 29.61 4.75 10.17
N VAL A 646 29.48 6.07 10.30
CA VAL A 646 28.57 6.71 11.27
C VAL A 646 27.11 6.80 10.79
N ALA A 647 26.89 6.75 9.48
CA ALA A 647 25.58 7.00 8.87
C ALA A 647 24.93 5.72 8.33
N LEU A 648 25.75 4.74 7.94
CA LEU A 648 25.36 3.53 7.24
C LEU A 648 25.68 2.29 8.08
N THR A 649 24.64 1.56 8.48
CA THR A 649 24.77 0.20 9.00
C THR A 649 24.62 -0.77 7.84
N MET A 650 25.63 -1.60 7.64
CA MET A 650 25.53 -2.77 6.78
C MET A 650 25.68 -4.00 7.65
N ASP A 651 24.82 -5.00 7.47
CA ASP A 651 24.98 -6.26 8.19
C ASP A 651 24.30 -7.44 7.50
N ALA A 652 24.81 -8.66 7.74
CA ALA A 652 24.20 -9.91 7.30
C ALA A 652 23.78 -9.96 5.82
N ASN A 653 24.53 -9.29 4.93
CA ASN A 653 24.32 -9.34 3.49
C ASN A 653 25.17 -10.48 2.86
N CYS A 654 24.67 -11.08 1.78
CA CYS A 654 25.43 -11.98 0.93
C CYS A 654 25.99 -11.21 -0.27
N TRP A 655 27.31 -11.31 -0.49
CA TRP A 655 28.02 -10.65 -1.58
C TRP A 655 28.70 -11.67 -2.49
N PHE A 656 28.58 -11.48 -3.80
CA PHE A 656 29.31 -12.26 -4.77
C PHE A 656 29.74 -11.43 -5.97
N GLN A 657 31.00 -11.61 -6.36
CA GLN A 657 31.52 -11.24 -7.67
C GLN A 657 32.51 -12.29 -8.18
N PRO A 658 32.66 -12.42 -9.50
CA PRO A 658 33.75 -13.16 -10.12
C PRO A 658 35.13 -12.61 -9.70
N GLU A 659 36.14 -13.47 -9.73
CA GLU A 659 37.52 -13.08 -9.42
C GLU A 659 38.01 -11.97 -10.36
N GLY A 660 38.74 -10.99 -9.79
CA GLY A 660 39.29 -9.85 -10.53
C GLY A 660 38.40 -8.60 -10.55
N LEU A 661 37.16 -8.68 -10.07
CA LEU A 661 36.29 -7.52 -9.87
C LEU A 661 36.21 -7.10 -8.38
N PRO A 662 36.10 -5.79 -8.09
CA PRO A 662 36.03 -5.29 -6.72
C PRO A 662 34.63 -5.42 -6.12
N LEU A 663 34.51 -6.14 -4.99
CA LEU A 663 33.26 -6.16 -4.22
C LEU A 663 32.85 -4.75 -3.75
N LEU A 664 33.83 -3.99 -3.26
CA LEU A 664 33.62 -2.69 -2.64
C LEU A 664 34.62 -1.66 -3.17
N LEU A 665 34.10 -0.48 -3.50
CA LEU A 665 34.86 0.74 -3.76
C LEU A 665 34.54 1.77 -2.67
N TRP A 666 35.46 1.95 -1.73
CA TRP A 666 35.35 2.92 -0.64
C TRP A 666 36.26 4.13 -0.90
N GLY A 667 35.68 5.26 -1.31
CA GLY A 667 36.43 6.43 -1.75
C GLY A 667 37.32 6.09 -2.95
N ARG A 668 38.63 6.00 -2.72
CA ARG A 668 39.63 5.56 -3.72
C ARG A 668 40.13 4.14 -3.48
N THR A 669 39.74 3.51 -2.37
CA THR A 669 40.17 2.16 -2.01
C THR A 669 39.29 1.14 -2.73
N SER A 670 39.94 0.18 -3.38
CA SER A 670 39.30 -0.98 -4.01
C SER A 670 39.53 -2.21 -3.15
N VAL A 671 38.47 -2.95 -2.85
CA VAL A 671 38.50 -4.16 -2.02
C VAL A 671 37.90 -5.29 -2.83
N GLY A 672 38.72 -6.29 -3.16
CA GLY A 672 38.29 -7.51 -3.82
C GLY A 672 37.75 -8.54 -2.84
N VAL A 673 37.36 -9.70 -3.37
CA VAL A 673 36.84 -10.85 -2.61
C VAL A 673 37.83 -11.32 -1.54
N THR A 674 39.12 -11.35 -1.85
CA THR A 674 40.19 -11.84 -0.96
C THR A 674 40.51 -10.86 0.17
N GLU A 675 40.39 -9.55 -0.07
CA GLU A 675 40.70 -8.52 0.93
C GLU A 675 39.50 -8.17 1.82
N PHE A 676 38.29 -8.58 1.45
CA PHE A 676 37.06 -8.14 2.11
C PHE A 676 37.00 -8.53 3.59
N ALA A 677 37.39 -9.77 3.95
CA ALA A 677 37.39 -10.21 5.34
C ALA A 677 38.30 -9.35 6.23
N GLU A 678 39.48 -8.97 5.74
CA GLU A 678 40.38 -8.07 6.47
C GLU A 678 39.84 -6.64 6.55
N HIS A 679 39.23 -6.17 5.47
CA HIS A 679 38.57 -4.87 5.45
C HIS A 679 37.44 -4.79 6.49
N GLN A 680 36.62 -5.83 6.61
CA GLN A 680 35.56 -5.92 7.62
C GLN A 680 36.13 -5.87 9.04
N ARG A 681 37.19 -6.64 9.33
CA ARG A 681 37.83 -6.67 10.67
C ARG A 681 38.39 -5.31 11.09
N THR A 682 39.02 -4.60 10.17
CA THR A 682 39.70 -3.32 10.49
C THR A 682 38.75 -2.14 10.63
N ARG A 683 37.53 -2.24 10.10
CA ARG A 683 36.54 -1.15 10.08
C ARG A 683 35.29 -1.41 10.92
N GLU A 684 35.12 -2.63 11.43
CA GLU A 684 33.88 -3.10 12.06
C GLU A 684 32.64 -2.89 11.16
N PHE A 685 32.86 -2.89 9.85
CA PHE A 685 31.85 -2.61 8.84
C PHE A 685 31.33 -3.95 8.26
N SER A 686 30.01 -4.18 8.30
CA SER A 686 29.38 -5.38 7.73
C SER A 686 29.81 -6.70 8.40
N THR A 687 29.84 -6.75 9.74
CA THR A 687 30.42 -7.85 10.55
C THR A 687 29.87 -9.25 10.28
N HIS A 688 28.59 -9.39 9.93
CA HIS A 688 27.98 -10.70 9.68
C HIS A 688 27.76 -11.01 8.19
N ALA A 689 28.37 -10.26 7.26
CA ALA A 689 28.20 -10.56 5.84
C ALA A 689 28.92 -11.85 5.41
N LEU A 690 28.35 -12.52 4.40
CA LEU A 690 28.99 -13.64 3.70
C LEU A 690 29.48 -13.18 2.33
N VAL A 691 30.66 -13.66 1.95
CA VAL A 691 31.21 -13.52 0.60
C VAL A 691 31.22 -14.89 -0.05
N MET A 692 30.21 -15.18 -0.87
CA MET A 692 29.99 -16.48 -1.50
C MET A 692 28.96 -16.36 -2.60
N GLU A 693 29.03 -17.26 -3.58
CA GLU A 693 28.01 -17.35 -4.62
C GLU A 693 26.69 -17.85 -4.01
N PRO A 694 25.58 -17.10 -4.17
CA PRO A 694 24.27 -17.61 -3.79
C PRO A 694 23.80 -18.65 -4.82
N GLU A 695 23.38 -19.82 -4.36
CA GLU A 695 22.68 -20.79 -5.20
C GLU A 695 21.19 -20.46 -5.26
N PHE A 696 20.67 -20.29 -6.47
CA PHE A 696 19.26 -20.01 -6.72
C PHE A 696 18.53 -21.26 -7.23
N VAL A 697 17.19 -21.28 -7.10
CA VAL A 697 16.34 -22.38 -7.58
C VAL A 697 16.49 -22.58 -9.09
N ASP A 698 16.37 -21.50 -9.87
CA ASP A 698 16.60 -21.52 -11.32
C ASP A 698 16.93 -20.10 -11.83
N ALA A 699 18.21 -19.73 -11.75
CA ALA A 699 18.68 -18.42 -12.20
C ALA A 699 18.45 -18.19 -13.71
N ALA A 700 18.47 -19.26 -14.53
CA ALA A 700 18.26 -19.18 -15.97
C ALA A 700 16.80 -18.81 -16.29
N ALA A 701 15.85 -19.33 -15.50
CA ALA A 701 14.45 -18.94 -15.55
C ALA A 701 14.11 -17.65 -14.77
N ARG A 702 15.13 -16.96 -14.23
CA ARG A 702 14.98 -15.76 -13.37
C ARG A 702 14.22 -16.02 -12.07
N ASP A 703 14.25 -17.27 -11.59
CA ASP A 703 13.78 -17.65 -10.27
C ASP A 703 14.93 -17.54 -9.25
N TYR A 704 15.03 -16.35 -8.65
CA TYR A 704 16.08 -15.99 -7.71
C TYR A 704 15.76 -16.33 -6.25
N ARG A 705 14.81 -17.23 -6.01
CA ARG A 705 14.68 -17.86 -4.69
C ARG A 705 15.95 -18.61 -4.36
N LEU A 706 16.36 -18.58 -3.10
CA LEU A 706 17.46 -19.42 -2.66
C LEU A 706 17.10 -20.90 -2.79
N ALA A 707 18.01 -21.69 -3.35
CA ALA A 707 17.92 -23.14 -3.29
C ALA A 707 17.99 -23.60 -1.82
N PRO A 708 17.38 -24.75 -1.45
CA PRO A 708 17.35 -25.22 -0.06
C PRO A 708 18.73 -25.33 0.61
N ASP A 709 19.74 -25.74 -0.15
CA ASP A 709 21.12 -25.93 0.34
C ASP A 709 22.02 -24.73 0.06
N SER A 710 21.45 -23.62 -0.43
CA SER A 710 22.21 -22.43 -0.78
C SER A 710 22.98 -21.92 0.43
N PRO A 711 24.27 -21.62 0.28
CA PRO A 711 25.12 -21.27 1.41
C PRO A 711 24.74 -19.90 2.00
N ALA A 712 24.09 -19.03 1.20
CA ALA A 712 23.48 -17.79 1.66
C ALA A 712 22.36 -18.01 2.69
N GLY A 713 21.71 -19.19 2.66
CA GLY A 713 20.67 -19.59 3.61
C GLY A 713 21.10 -19.65 5.07
N ARG A 714 22.38 -19.40 5.39
CA ARG A 714 22.91 -19.28 6.77
C ARG A 714 22.67 -17.89 7.39
N LEU A 715 22.29 -16.89 6.59
CA LEU A 715 22.09 -15.49 7.01
C LEU A 715 20.65 -15.14 7.41
N GLN A 716 19.82 -16.12 7.76
CA GLN A 716 18.40 -15.87 8.05
C GLN A 716 18.22 -15.05 9.34
N ASP A 717 17.20 -14.20 9.34
CA ASP A 717 16.78 -13.39 10.50
C ASP A 717 15.50 -13.96 11.09
N ASN A 718 15.58 -14.63 12.25
CA ASN A 718 14.38 -15.08 13.00
C ASN A 718 13.36 -15.88 12.14
N GLY A 719 13.83 -16.62 11.14
CA GLY A 719 12.99 -17.38 10.20
C GLY A 719 12.61 -16.64 8.91
N ILE A 720 13.04 -15.40 8.73
CA ILE A 720 12.97 -14.65 7.46
C ILE A 720 14.29 -14.89 6.70
N PRO A 721 14.26 -15.41 5.48
CA PRO A 721 15.48 -15.67 4.73
C PRO A 721 16.15 -14.39 4.25
N VAL A 722 17.46 -14.48 3.99
CA VAL A 722 18.20 -13.46 3.26
C VAL A 722 17.70 -13.38 1.82
N GLY A 723 17.69 -12.17 1.25
CA GLY A 723 17.11 -11.91 -0.06
C GLY A 723 15.58 -11.89 -0.06
N ALA A 724 15.02 -11.63 -1.24
CA ALA A 724 13.59 -11.55 -1.44
C ALA A 724 12.96 -12.94 -1.54
N LEU A 725 11.79 -13.08 -0.91
CA LEU A 725 10.87 -14.19 -1.13
C LEU A 725 9.81 -13.73 -2.14
N PRO A 726 9.57 -14.45 -3.25
CA PRO A 726 8.48 -14.13 -4.16
C PRO A 726 7.10 -14.49 -3.60
#